data_AF-A0AAN7Y3A3-F1
#
_entry.id   AF-A0AAN7Y3A3-F1
#
_cell.length_a   1.000
_cell.length_b   1.000
_cell.length_c   1.000
_cell.angle_alpha   90.00
_cell.angle_beta   90.00
_cell.angle_gamma   90.00
#
_symmetry.space_group_name_H-M   'P 1'
#
loop_
_entity.id
_entity.type
_entity.pdbx_description
1 polymer ?
#
loop_
_entity_poly.entity_id
_entity_poly.type
_entity_poly.pdbx_seq_one_letter_code
_entity_poly.pdbx_strand_id
1 'polypeptide(L)'
;MKLFVSEGNPHCLKVLAAVEVSGVQCDVQYVNHEERVVPFLSRPALPALLLPSGLHLFSSNAICRYLFEVSGKDSSELCNQWLEWEATDLQPALLQALHLAVLQGKGSEVSKVLQGPLNYMEQSLSKGNTPYLTGEAVSVADVVLWAALYPVLSDASLALGERASVNAWFDRGAVMHSCQSAAQKVLQGKGLPGMKSYMQRQPAPQSSQCRDTQPCNGNPAESEEGERAVSAEEMEAAALTWSKGLNTCPVATDRQHPILPQEGKRNIMVTSALPYVNNVPHLGNIIGCVLSADVFSRYGRLRGWNMLFICGTDEYGTATENKAREEGLTPQQICDKYHAIHSDIYKWFQIDFNFFGRTTTEKQTEIAQDIFWRIHKHGFLVEDIVEQLRCEKCQRFLADRFVEGVCPHCSYPEARGDQCDKCGRLINAVELREPQCKVCKQTPVIRTSKHLFLDLPKLEAQLEQWLDKSTSTGDWTANAKQITRSWMRDGLKPRCITRDLRWGTPVPHPDFKEKVFYVWFDAPIGYLSITANYTDQWEKWWKNPHQVELYNFMAKDNVPFHSVVFPCSLLGAQDNYTLVNHLIATEYLNYEDTKFSKSRGVGVFGDMAKDTGIPSDVWRFYLLYVRPEGQDSAFSWADMALKNNSELLNNLGNFINRAGMFVTKFFESCVPAMELQQEDKKLLALVGWELQQYIQLLDKVKIRDALRHILNISRHGNQYIQLNEPWKKIKGGDTERQRAGTVTGVSVNIACLLSVMMLPYMPTVSQTIRDQLNAPQSCVNTMLQGTGTFVCSLSAGHRIGTVSPLFQKLEVDQIEALKKKFGGQQTATQSAGSTPPATVPAPAAPAVEVAAVIGADPEKAKQLTLAVAEQGEKVRELKAQKAEKAAITAEVAKLLDLKKQLALAEGKSPAPAPQKGKKK
;
A
#
# COMPACT_ATOMS: atom_id res chain seq x y z
N MET A 1 -8.93 37.07 -3.12
CA MET A 1 -9.23 35.92 -2.23
C MET A 1 -9.51 36.45 -0.84
N LYS A 2 -10.33 35.78 -0.04
CA LYS A 2 -10.51 36.13 1.38
C LYS A 2 -9.84 35.11 2.28
N LEU A 3 -9.00 35.56 3.20
CA LEU A 3 -8.25 34.72 4.13
C LEU A 3 -8.77 34.96 5.55
N PHE A 4 -9.37 33.95 6.15
CA PHE A 4 -9.86 33.97 7.52
C PHE A 4 -8.80 33.43 8.48
N VAL A 5 -8.46 34.21 9.50
CA VAL A 5 -7.43 33.91 10.51
C VAL A 5 -7.94 34.21 11.92
N SER A 6 -7.28 33.65 12.94
CA SER A 6 -7.57 33.93 14.36
C SER A 6 -6.28 34.20 15.14
N GLU A 7 -6.36 35.08 16.14
CA GLU A 7 -5.24 35.44 17.01
C GLU A 7 -4.78 34.23 17.85
N GLY A 8 -3.48 34.09 18.11
CA GLY A 8 -2.92 32.98 18.90
C GLY A 8 -2.99 31.59 18.26
N ASN A 9 -3.50 31.44 17.04
CA ASN A 9 -3.52 30.17 16.31
C ASN A 9 -2.21 29.97 15.50
N PRO A 10 -1.35 28.98 15.81
CA PRO A 10 -0.07 28.75 15.13
C PRO A 10 -0.23 28.38 13.66
N HIS A 11 -1.36 27.83 13.24
CA HIS A 11 -1.60 27.53 11.83
C HIS A 11 -1.90 28.79 11.01
N CYS A 12 -2.45 29.85 11.64
CA CYS A 12 -2.58 31.16 11.00
C CYS A 12 -1.23 31.84 10.77
N LEU A 13 -0.22 31.58 11.63
CA LEU A 13 1.14 32.10 11.45
C LEU A 13 1.78 31.59 10.16
N LYS A 14 1.67 30.28 9.88
CA LYS A 14 2.12 29.67 8.61
C LYS A 14 1.57 30.41 7.40
N VAL A 15 0.25 30.64 7.38
CA VAL A 15 -0.43 31.22 6.21
C VAL A 15 -0.16 32.71 6.07
N LEU A 16 -0.10 33.48 7.15
CA LEU A 16 0.25 34.91 7.10
C LEU A 16 1.71 35.11 6.64
N ALA A 17 2.65 34.29 7.12
CA ALA A 17 4.02 34.30 6.61
C ALA A 17 4.07 33.94 5.12
N ALA A 18 3.28 32.95 4.67
CA ALA A 18 3.20 32.60 3.26
C ALA A 18 2.57 33.71 2.39
N VAL A 19 1.56 34.44 2.87
CA VAL A 19 1.03 35.64 2.19
C VAL A 19 2.13 36.69 2.03
N GLU A 20 2.87 37.00 3.10
CA GLU A 20 3.90 38.06 3.09
C GLU A 20 5.19 37.68 2.34
N VAL A 21 5.48 36.39 2.15
CA VAL A 21 6.64 35.91 1.35
C VAL A 21 6.26 35.62 -0.12
N SER A 22 5.00 35.31 -0.41
CA SER A 22 4.50 35.17 -1.79
C SER A 22 4.14 36.52 -2.43
N GLY A 23 3.80 37.54 -1.64
CA GLY A 23 3.33 38.85 -2.10
C GLY A 23 1.89 38.83 -2.64
N VAL A 24 1.18 37.71 -2.50
CA VAL A 24 -0.17 37.52 -3.02
C VAL A 24 -1.19 38.32 -2.20
N GLN A 25 -1.91 39.22 -2.86
CA GLN A 25 -2.93 40.06 -2.22
C GLN A 25 -4.15 39.23 -1.77
N CYS A 26 -4.38 39.17 -0.46
CA CYS A 26 -5.54 38.54 0.16
C CYS A 26 -6.25 39.53 1.09
N ASP A 27 -7.58 39.53 1.07
CA ASP A 27 -8.42 40.22 2.05
C ASP A 27 -8.39 39.42 3.36
N VAL A 28 -7.57 39.86 4.32
CA VAL A 28 -7.33 39.15 5.58
C VAL A 28 -8.36 39.56 6.62
N GLN A 29 -9.20 38.62 7.05
CA GLN A 29 -10.26 38.82 8.01
C GLN A 29 -9.94 38.08 9.31
N TYR A 30 -9.85 38.83 10.42
CA TYR A 30 -9.68 38.27 11.75
C TYR A 30 -11.04 37.89 12.32
N VAL A 31 -11.19 36.61 12.64
CA VAL A 31 -12.43 35.97 13.09
C VAL A 31 -12.22 35.25 14.42
N ASN A 32 -13.30 34.99 15.15
CA ASN A 32 -13.22 34.21 16.38
C ASN A 32 -12.81 32.75 16.06
N HIS A 33 -12.07 32.09 16.95
CA HIS A 33 -11.77 30.65 16.87
C HIS A 33 -13.01 29.77 16.64
N GLU A 34 -14.18 30.22 17.12
CA GLU A 34 -15.45 29.50 17.04
C GLU A 34 -16.27 29.82 15.77
N GLU A 35 -15.79 30.74 14.93
CA GLU A 35 -16.51 31.22 13.76
C GLU A 35 -16.47 30.22 12.59
N ARG A 36 -17.65 29.88 12.05
CA ARG A 36 -17.80 28.90 10.97
C ARG A 36 -17.67 29.55 9.60
N VAL A 37 -16.44 29.91 9.24
CA VAL A 37 -16.11 30.50 7.93
C VAL A 37 -16.13 29.50 6.75
N VAL A 38 -16.18 28.19 7.04
CA VAL A 38 -16.34 27.13 6.04
C VAL A 38 -17.73 26.48 6.22
N PRO A 39 -18.74 26.81 5.38
CA PRO A 39 -20.15 26.51 5.69
C PRO A 39 -20.50 25.03 5.83
N PHE A 40 -19.73 24.14 5.20
CA PHE A 40 -19.97 22.70 5.16
C PHE A 40 -19.21 21.90 6.24
N LEU A 41 -18.44 22.55 7.11
CA LEU A 41 -17.74 21.87 8.21
C LEU A 41 -18.56 21.95 9.52
N SER A 42 -18.70 20.81 10.19
CA SER A 42 -19.39 20.69 11.48
C SER A 42 -18.61 21.33 12.64
N ARG A 43 -17.31 21.57 12.47
CA ARG A 43 -16.42 22.25 13.42
C ARG A 43 -15.73 23.46 12.74
N PRO A 44 -15.44 24.55 13.47
CA PRO A 44 -14.64 25.66 12.96
C PRO A 44 -13.27 25.18 12.47
N ALA A 45 -12.81 25.71 11.33
CA ALA A 45 -11.51 25.39 10.74
C ALA A 45 -10.81 26.69 10.33
N LEU A 46 -9.71 27.01 10.99
CA LEU A 46 -8.91 28.21 10.77
C LEU A 46 -7.41 27.85 10.78
N PRO A 47 -6.60 28.38 9.83
CA PRO A 47 -6.95 29.34 8.78
C PRO A 47 -7.79 28.73 7.65
N ALA A 48 -8.56 29.57 6.95
CA ALA A 48 -9.30 29.19 5.75
C ALA A 48 -9.19 30.26 4.65
N LEU A 49 -8.99 29.85 3.40
CA LEU A 49 -8.92 30.71 2.22
C LEU A 49 -10.11 30.45 1.29
N LEU A 50 -10.95 31.47 1.07
CA LEU A 50 -12.02 31.49 0.09
C LEU A 50 -11.48 32.01 -1.26
N LEU A 51 -11.54 31.14 -2.26
CA LEU A 51 -11.14 31.41 -3.63
C LEU A 51 -12.27 32.11 -4.42
N PRO A 52 -11.96 32.85 -5.50
CA PRO A 52 -12.98 33.49 -6.35
C PRO A 52 -13.99 32.52 -6.97
N SER A 53 -13.64 31.23 -7.06
CA SER A 53 -14.50 30.15 -7.53
C SER A 53 -15.55 29.67 -6.51
N GLY A 54 -15.55 30.22 -5.28
CA GLY A 54 -16.39 29.75 -4.17
C GLY A 54 -15.81 28.55 -3.40
N LEU A 55 -14.68 27.98 -3.86
CA LEU A 55 -13.99 26.91 -3.15
C LEU A 55 -13.28 27.42 -1.89
N HIS A 56 -13.26 26.59 -0.85
CA HIS A 56 -12.61 26.88 0.42
C HIS A 56 -11.41 25.92 0.62
N LEU A 57 -10.22 26.47 0.85
CA LEU A 57 -9.05 25.73 1.34
C LEU A 57 -8.95 25.95 2.84
N PHE A 58 -8.80 24.89 3.64
CA PHE A 58 -8.80 24.97 5.12
C PHE A 58 -7.71 24.12 5.79
N SER A 59 -6.66 23.77 5.02
CA SER A 59 -5.41 23.21 5.51
C SER A 59 -4.31 24.26 5.36
N SER A 60 -3.54 24.55 6.42
CA SER A 60 -2.49 25.56 6.37
C SER A 60 -1.48 25.29 5.25
N ASN A 61 -1.06 24.04 5.09
CA ASN A 61 0.00 23.67 4.15
C ASN A 61 -0.53 23.73 2.70
N ALA A 62 -1.79 23.36 2.48
CA ALA A 62 -2.45 23.51 1.18
C ALA A 62 -2.65 24.99 0.80
N ILE A 63 -3.02 25.85 1.75
CA ILE A 63 -3.13 27.29 1.53
C ILE A 63 -1.76 27.89 1.21
N CYS A 64 -0.73 27.59 2.00
CA CYS A 64 0.63 28.08 1.77
C CYS A 64 1.16 27.68 0.38
N ARG A 65 0.98 26.41 -0.01
CA ARG A 65 1.37 25.91 -1.34
C ARG A 65 0.63 26.64 -2.45
N TYR A 66 -0.70 26.78 -2.35
CA TYR A 66 -1.50 27.50 -3.33
C TYR A 66 -1.06 28.97 -3.50
N LEU A 67 -0.72 29.67 -2.40
CA LEU A 67 -0.19 31.04 -2.46
C LEU A 67 1.16 31.12 -3.20
N PHE A 68 2.04 30.14 -3.02
CA PHE A 68 3.31 30.09 -3.74
C PHE A 68 3.13 29.76 -5.23
N GLU A 69 2.27 28.80 -5.56
CA GLU A 69 1.90 28.47 -6.95
C GLU A 69 1.30 29.70 -7.67
N VAL A 70 0.39 30.44 -7.03
CA VAL A 70 -0.18 31.70 -7.57
C VAL A 70 0.87 32.80 -7.75
N SER A 71 1.95 32.80 -6.95
CA SER A 71 3.08 33.73 -7.11
C SER A 71 4.09 33.32 -8.19
N GLY A 72 3.86 32.23 -8.91
CA GLY A 72 4.78 31.71 -9.93
C GLY A 72 6.01 31.02 -9.36
N LYS A 73 5.95 30.57 -8.10
CA LYS A 73 7.03 29.82 -7.42
C LYS A 73 6.63 28.35 -7.36
N ASP A 74 7.14 27.53 -8.29
CA ASP A 74 6.85 26.09 -8.34
C ASP A 74 7.34 25.34 -7.08
N SER A 75 6.50 24.45 -6.56
CA SER A 75 6.87 23.54 -5.46
C SER A 75 7.61 22.31 -5.99
N SER A 76 8.85 22.07 -5.54
CA SER A 76 9.59 20.86 -5.88
C SER A 76 9.04 19.61 -5.17
N GLU A 77 9.41 18.42 -5.64
CA GLU A 77 9.07 17.15 -4.98
C GLU A 77 9.60 17.10 -3.55
N LEU A 78 10.86 17.51 -3.33
CA LEU A 78 11.47 17.64 -2.01
C LEU A 78 10.70 18.64 -1.11
N CYS A 79 10.15 19.71 -1.68
CA CYS A 79 9.31 20.65 -0.94
C CYS A 79 8.00 19.99 -0.47
N ASN A 80 7.41 19.09 -1.28
CA ASN A 80 6.22 18.34 -0.87
C ASN A 80 6.54 17.31 0.22
N GLN A 81 7.67 16.61 0.15
CA GLN A 81 8.14 15.71 1.21
C GLN A 81 8.29 16.44 2.56
N TRP A 82 8.84 17.66 2.58
CA TRP A 82 8.92 18.48 3.80
C TRP A 82 7.55 18.94 4.31
N LEU A 83 6.62 19.32 3.43
CA LEU A 83 5.27 19.71 3.84
C LEU A 83 4.41 18.54 4.34
N GLU A 84 4.68 17.33 3.84
CA GLU A 84 4.08 16.08 4.31
C GLU A 84 4.63 15.70 5.68
N TRP A 85 5.96 15.61 5.82
CA TRP A 85 6.65 15.35 7.09
C TRP A 85 6.26 16.36 8.19
N GLU A 86 6.08 17.63 7.82
CA GLU A 86 5.61 18.63 8.79
C GLU A 86 4.21 18.31 9.31
N ALA A 87 3.30 17.83 8.46
CA ALA A 87 1.95 17.46 8.85
C ALA A 87 1.86 16.11 9.59
N THR A 88 2.73 15.14 9.25
CA THR A 88 2.71 13.78 9.83
C THR A 88 3.49 13.64 11.12
N ASP A 89 4.62 14.33 11.25
CA ASP A 89 5.60 14.10 12.32
C ASP A 89 5.82 15.35 13.19
N LEU A 90 6.11 16.51 12.58
CA LEU A 90 6.44 17.72 13.35
C LEU A 90 5.20 18.37 13.99
N GLN A 91 4.07 18.48 13.28
CA GLN A 91 2.86 19.12 13.78
C GLN A 91 2.26 18.39 15.01
N PRO A 92 2.16 17.04 15.07
CA PRO A 92 1.74 16.34 16.28
C PRO A 92 2.69 16.58 17.47
N ALA A 93 4.00 16.53 17.24
CA ALA A 93 5.00 16.78 18.28
C ALA A 93 4.94 18.23 18.80
N LEU A 94 4.75 19.20 17.91
CA LEU A 94 4.55 20.61 18.28
C LEU A 94 3.25 20.83 19.06
N LEU A 95 2.15 20.17 18.68
CA LEU A 95 0.89 20.27 19.43
C LEU A 95 1.05 19.73 20.86
N GLN A 96 1.78 18.61 21.04
CA GLN A 96 2.11 18.07 22.35
C GLN A 96 3.03 19.00 23.14
N ALA A 97 4.08 19.53 22.51
CA ALA A 97 5.03 20.47 23.12
C ALA A 97 4.36 21.78 23.58
N LEU A 98 3.51 22.36 22.74
CA LEU A 98 2.73 23.56 23.07
C LEU A 98 1.71 23.29 24.19
N HIS A 99 1.08 22.10 24.22
CA HIS A 99 0.19 21.74 25.31
C HIS A 99 0.94 21.63 26.66
N LEU A 100 2.14 21.03 26.67
CA LEU A 100 3.02 20.98 27.84
C LEU A 100 3.45 22.38 28.30
N ALA A 101 3.90 23.24 27.38
CA ALA A 101 4.39 24.58 27.69
C ALA A 101 3.27 25.54 28.12
N VAL A 102 2.21 25.66 27.32
CA VAL A 102 1.18 26.72 27.43
C VAL A 102 0.10 26.38 28.45
N LEU A 103 -0.26 25.10 28.62
CA LEU A 103 -1.35 24.68 29.51
C LEU A 103 -0.87 24.00 30.79
N GLN A 104 0.23 23.23 30.74
CA GLN A 104 0.73 22.48 31.89
C GLN A 104 1.94 23.11 32.59
N GLY A 105 2.55 24.15 32.01
CA GLY A 105 3.75 24.81 32.56
C GLY A 105 5.02 23.95 32.57
N LYS A 106 5.01 22.82 31.84
CA LYS A 106 6.08 21.80 31.83
C LYS A 106 7.13 22.10 30.76
N GLY A 107 7.71 23.30 30.80
CA GLY A 107 8.69 23.75 29.78
C GLY A 107 9.89 22.80 29.60
N SER A 108 10.37 22.19 30.69
CA SER A 108 11.50 21.24 30.67
C SER A 108 11.20 19.90 29.99
N GLU A 109 9.94 19.54 29.77
CA GLU A 109 9.56 18.31 29.05
C GLU A 109 9.48 18.53 27.52
N VAL A 110 9.34 19.77 27.07
CA VAL A 110 9.22 20.17 25.65
C VAL A 110 10.43 19.72 24.83
N SER A 111 11.63 19.87 25.38
CA SER A 111 12.87 19.45 24.72
C SER A 111 12.93 17.94 24.41
N LYS A 112 12.25 17.09 25.20
CA LYS A 112 12.18 15.65 24.94
C LYS A 112 11.23 15.35 23.78
N VAL A 113 10.06 15.99 23.77
CA VAL A 113 9.04 15.80 22.73
C VAL A 113 9.55 16.23 21.35
N LEU A 114 10.28 17.35 21.28
CA LEU A 114 10.81 17.87 20.02
C LEU A 114 12.20 17.30 19.64
N GLN A 115 12.77 16.41 20.46
CA GLN A 115 14.13 15.88 20.22
C GLN A 115 14.24 15.16 18.89
N GLY A 116 13.30 14.26 18.58
CA GLY A 116 13.26 13.50 17.32
C GLY A 116 13.14 14.40 16.09
N PRO A 117 12.08 15.23 15.98
CA PRO A 117 11.88 16.09 14.81
C PRO A 117 13.01 17.11 14.59
N LEU A 118 13.55 17.73 15.65
CA LEU A 118 14.65 18.68 15.53
C LEU A 118 15.98 17.99 15.18
N ASN A 119 16.20 16.74 15.62
CA ASN A 119 17.36 15.95 15.19
C ASN A 119 17.28 15.56 13.71
N TYR A 120 16.09 15.23 13.20
CA TYR A 120 15.87 14.97 11.78
C TYR A 120 16.20 16.22 10.94
N MET A 121 15.72 17.39 11.36
CA MET A 121 16.06 18.66 10.69
C MET A 121 17.56 18.98 10.75
N GLU A 122 18.23 18.78 11.88
CA GLU A 122 19.68 18.99 12.00
C GLU A 122 20.46 18.05 11.05
N GLN A 123 20.07 16.78 10.96
CA GLN A 123 20.71 15.83 10.03
C GLN A 123 20.47 16.20 8.56
N SER A 124 19.28 16.69 8.21
CA SER A 124 18.98 17.10 6.84
C SER A 124 19.67 18.40 6.45
N LEU A 125 19.69 19.40 7.35
CA LEU A 125 20.36 20.68 7.13
C LEU A 125 21.89 20.56 7.15
N SER A 126 22.47 19.67 7.96
CA SER A 126 23.93 19.44 7.98
C SER A 126 24.44 18.63 6.78
N LYS A 127 23.59 17.79 6.16
CA LYS A 127 23.91 17.08 4.91
C LYS A 127 23.75 17.97 3.66
N GLY A 128 22.87 18.97 3.71
CA GLY A 128 22.67 19.93 2.63
C GLY A 128 23.70 21.05 2.67
N ASN A 129 24.51 21.21 1.62
CA ASN A 129 25.47 22.31 1.50
C ASN A 129 24.79 23.64 1.07
N THR A 130 23.53 23.85 1.46
CA THR A 130 22.62 24.90 0.96
C THR A 130 21.94 25.66 2.11
N PRO A 131 21.66 26.97 1.98
CA PRO A 131 21.16 27.79 3.08
C PRO A 131 19.70 27.50 3.52
N TYR A 132 18.90 26.84 2.68
CA TYR A 132 17.48 26.53 2.93
C TYR A 132 17.16 25.04 2.68
N LEU A 133 16.00 24.57 3.17
CA LEU A 133 15.60 23.15 3.18
C LEU A 133 15.54 22.49 1.80
N THR A 134 15.33 23.29 0.75
CA THR A 134 15.23 22.79 -0.63
C THR A 134 16.21 23.45 -1.60
N GLY A 135 17.24 24.16 -1.11
CA GLY A 135 18.29 24.76 -1.95
C GLY A 135 18.73 26.18 -1.54
N GLU A 136 19.08 26.99 -2.54
CA GLU A 136 19.64 28.35 -2.37
C GLU A 136 18.59 29.45 -2.11
N ALA A 137 17.30 29.15 -2.31
CA ALA A 137 16.20 30.11 -2.18
C ALA A 137 15.13 29.62 -1.19
N VAL A 138 14.47 30.57 -0.51
CA VAL A 138 13.38 30.32 0.43
C VAL A 138 12.21 29.63 -0.27
N SER A 139 11.89 28.41 0.16
CA SER A 139 10.75 27.65 -0.33
C SER A 139 9.50 27.83 0.53
N VAL A 140 8.36 27.29 0.08
CA VAL A 140 7.16 27.21 0.93
C VAL A 140 7.37 26.27 2.14
N ALA A 141 8.21 25.24 2.02
CA ALA A 141 8.60 24.40 3.15
C ALA A 141 9.36 25.20 4.21
N ASP A 142 10.34 26.03 3.81
CA ASP A 142 11.07 26.89 4.75
C ASP A 142 10.12 27.80 5.55
N VAL A 143 9.18 28.46 4.85
CA VAL A 143 8.19 29.34 5.51
C VAL A 143 7.26 28.57 6.44
N VAL A 144 6.77 27.39 6.03
CA VAL A 144 5.85 26.58 6.84
C VAL A 144 6.53 26.00 8.08
N LEU A 145 7.72 25.42 7.94
CA LEU A 145 8.45 24.83 9.07
C LEU A 145 8.97 25.93 10.02
N TRP A 146 9.46 27.06 9.49
CA TRP A 146 9.87 28.19 10.33
C TRP A 146 8.69 28.70 11.16
N ALA A 147 7.54 28.92 10.54
CA ALA A 147 6.34 29.39 11.21
C ALA A 147 5.77 28.38 12.23
N ALA A 148 5.91 27.08 11.96
CA ALA A 148 5.53 26.03 12.90
C ALA A 148 6.41 26.02 14.15
N LEU A 149 7.74 26.15 13.97
CA LEU A 149 8.72 26.11 15.04
C LEU A 149 8.85 27.43 15.81
N TYR A 150 8.49 28.56 15.19
CA TYR A 150 8.71 29.90 15.76
C TYR A 150 8.26 30.05 17.21
N PRO A 151 7.05 29.63 17.65
CA PRO A 151 6.62 29.82 19.03
C PRO A 151 7.48 29.09 20.07
N VAL A 152 8.25 28.07 19.64
CA VAL A 152 9.03 27.20 20.54
C VAL A 152 10.53 27.49 20.45
N LEU A 153 11.06 27.80 19.25
CA LEU A 153 12.46 28.20 19.07
C LEU A 153 12.73 29.66 19.46
N SER A 154 11.71 30.55 19.46
CA SER A 154 11.87 31.94 19.93
C SER A 154 11.80 32.09 21.46
N ASP A 155 11.37 31.05 22.19
CA ASP A 155 11.28 31.09 23.66
C ASP A 155 12.52 30.43 24.30
N ALA A 156 13.45 31.28 24.76
CA ALA A 156 14.68 30.85 25.41
C ALA A 156 14.46 30.02 26.70
N SER A 157 13.27 30.04 27.30
CA SER A 157 12.99 29.26 28.52
C SER A 157 12.82 27.75 28.28
N LEU A 158 12.63 27.32 27.03
CA LEU A 158 12.33 25.91 26.70
C LEU A 158 13.55 25.00 26.47
N ALA A 159 14.77 25.56 26.52
CA ALA A 159 16.04 24.83 26.60
C ALA A 159 16.16 23.62 25.62
N LEU A 160 15.89 23.85 24.33
CA LEU A 160 15.75 22.80 23.30
C LEU A 160 17.05 22.10 22.85
N GLY A 161 18.20 22.46 23.44
CA GLY A 161 19.54 21.96 23.10
C GLY A 161 20.20 22.72 21.94
N GLU A 162 21.54 22.76 21.93
CA GLU A 162 22.30 23.40 20.84
C GLU A 162 22.25 22.55 19.55
N ARG A 163 21.78 23.14 18.46
CA ARG A 163 21.72 22.54 17.12
C ARG A 163 22.17 23.58 16.10
N ALA A 164 23.42 23.47 15.65
CA ALA A 164 24.08 24.53 14.91
C ALA A 164 23.41 24.83 13.56
N SER A 165 22.96 23.79 12.86
CA SER A 165 22.39 23.90 11.51
C SER A 165 20.93 24.39 11.56
N VAL A 166 20.13 23.85 12.48
CA VAL A 166 18.75 24.30 12.76
C VAL A 166 18.74 25.75 13.26
N ASN A 167 19.59 26.13 14.21
CA ASN A 167 19.64 27.51 14.72
C ASN A 167 20.04 28.48 13.60
N ALA A 168 21.11 28.18 12.85
CA ALA A 168 21.54 29.05 11.75
C ALA A 168 20.48 29.17 10.63
N TRP A 169 19.72 28.12 10.34
CA TRP A 169 18.58 28.18 9.41
C TRP A 169 17.41 28.97 9.98
N PHE A 170 17.08 28.77 11.26
CA PHE A 170 15.98 29.46 11.93
C PHE A 170 16.25 30.97 12.04
N ASP A 171 17.49 31.36 12.34
CA ASP A 171 17.93 32.76 12.38
C ASP A 171 17.84 33.43 11.00
N ARG A 172 18.22 32.73 9.92
CA ARG A 172 18.01 33.22 8.54
C ARG A 172 16.54 33.50 8.25
N GLY A 173 15.64 32.60 8.69
CA GLY A 173 14.20 32.82 8.60
C GLY A 173 13.70 33.95 9.51
N ALA A 174 14.27 34.08 10.72
CA ALA A 174 13.86 35.06 11.71
C ALA A 174 14.25 36.50 11.34
N VAL A 175 15.25 36.70 10.48
CA VAL A 175 15.62 38.01 9.92
C VAL A 175 14.69 38.44 8.76
N MET A 176 13.85 37.56 8.22
CA MET A 176 12.87 37.95 7.20
C MET A 176 11.74 38.80 7.79
N HIS A 177 11.63 40.06 7.35
CA HIS A 177 10.57 40.99 7.77
C HIS A 177 9.15 40.38 7.64
N SER A 178 8.87 39.67 6.53
CA SER A 178 7.59 38.97 6.29
C SER A 178 7.24 37.91 7.34
N CYS A 179 8.27 37.26 7.91
CA CYS A 179 8.12 36.25 8.95
C CYS A 179 7.91 36.89 10.33
N GLN A 180 8.66 37.97 10.63
CA GLN A 180 8.49 38.76 11.86
C GLN A 180 7.10 39.44 11.94
N SER A 181 6.65 40.08 10.85
CA SER A 181 5.36 40.76 10.77
C SER A 181 4.19 39.77 10.95
N ALA A 182 4.25 38.60 10.32
CA ALA A 182 3.27 37.53 10.55
C ALA A 182 3.27 37.04 12.01
N ALA A 183 4.44 36.86 12.63
CA ALA A 183 4.56 36.48 14.04
C ALA A 183 3.96 37.53 14.98
N GLN A 184 4.24 38.81 14.75
CA GLN A 184 3.69 39.92 15.51
C GLN A 184 2.15 39.99 15.37
N LYS A 185 1.61 39.75 14.18
CA LYS A 185 0.16 39.75 13.91
C LYS A 185 -0.59 38.63 14.64
N VAL A 186 -0.01 37.42 14.70
CA VAL A 186 -0.67 36.26 15.34
C VAL A 186 -0.45 36.23 16.86
N LEU A 187 0.76 36.53 17.32
CA LEU A 187 1.13 36.38 18.74
C LEU A 187 1.06 37.69 19.52
N GLN A 188 0.92 38.85 18.86
CA GLN A 188 0.78 40.18 19.48
C GLN A 188 1.90 40.53 20.48
N GLY A 189 3.10 39.98 20.32
CA GLY A 189 4.21 40.12 21.29
C GLY A 189 3.99 39.37 22.62
N LYS A 190 2.91 38.58 22.76
CA LYS A 190 2.58 37.80 23.97
C LYS A 190 3.25 36.43 24.03
N GLY A 191 4.03 36.04 23.02
CA GLY A 191 4.72 34.74 22.95
C GLY A 191 3.79 33.54 23.13
N LEU A 192 4.29 32.48 23.78
CA LEU A 192 3.52 31.29 24.16
C LEU A 192 2.22 31.59 24.95
N PRO A 193 2.20 32.52 25.94
CA PRO A 193 0.95 32.96 26.59
C PRO A 193 -0.16 33.41 25.63
N GLY A 194 0.19 34.03 24.49
CA GLY A 194 -0.77 34.44 23.46
C GLY A 194 -1.57 33.27 22.84
N MET A 195 -1.02 32.06 22.89
CA MET A 195 -1.63 30.86 22.30
C MET A 195 -2.60 30.12 23.23
N LYS A 196 -2.70 30.54 24.51
CA LYS A 196 -3.49 29.83 25.54
C LYS A 196 -4.96 29.65 25.15
N SER A 197 -5.58 30.69 24.59
CA SER A 197 -6.97 30.67 24.12
C SER A 197 -7.20 29.60 23.04
N TYR A 198 -6.28 29.49 22.08
CA TYR A 198 -6.33 28.47 21.03
C TYR A 198 -6.10 27.06 21.61
N MET A 199 -5.08 26.91 22.47
CA MET A 199 -4.69 25.62 23.03
C MET A 199 -5.73 25.00 23.95
N GLN A 200 -6.45 25.81 24.75
CA GLN A 200 -7.56 25.33 25.59
C GLN A 200 -8.72 24.70 24.78
N ARG A 201 -8.82 24.99 23.48
CA ARG A 201 -9.84 24.44 22.58
C ARG A 201 -9.36 23.24 21.77
N GLN A 202 -8.08 22.91 21.81
CA GLN A 202 -7.54 21.71 21.16
C GLN A 202 -7.72 20.47 22.06
N PRO A 203 -7.97 19.28 21.47
CA PRO A 203 -8.03 18.05 22.26
C PRO A 203 -6.70 17.79 22.97
N ALA A 204 -6.76 17.26 24.19
CA ALA A 204 -5.56 16.90 24.93
C ALA A 204 -4.76 15.82 24.15
N PRO A 205 -3.43 15.96 24.00
CA PRO A 205 -2.59 14.93 23.41
C PRO A 205 -2.73 13.64 24.22
N GLN A 206 -3.03 12.52 23.55
CA GLN A 206 -3.03 11.22 24.21
C GLN A 206 -1.62 10.91 24.70
N SER A 207 -1.48 10.54 25.97
CA SER A 207 -0.18 10.27 26.60
C SER A 207 0.42 8.95 26.09
N SER A 208 1.05 8.99 24.91
CA SER A 208 1.99 7.96 24.50
C SER A 208 3.20 8.00 25.44
N GLN A 209 3.30 7.02 26.33
CA GLN A 209 4.57 6.71 26.98
C GLN A 209 5.62 6.48 25.88
N CYS A 210 6.84 6.98 26.13
CA CYS A 210 7.98 7.05 25.21
C CYS A 210 7.96 5.95 24.13
N ARG A 211 7.53 6.32 22.92
CA ARG A 211 7.93 5.60 21.72
C ARG A 211 9.32 6.07 21.36
N ASP A 212 10.31 5.20 21.46
CA ASP A 212 11.60 5.39 20.80
C ASP A 212 11.40 5.17 19.29
N THR A 213 10.74 6.13 18.63
CA THR A 213 10.63 6.20 17.17
C THR A 213 11.91 6.77 16.59
N GLN A 214 12.81 5.89 16.14
CA GLN A 214 13.66 6.23 15.01
C GLN A 214 12.76 6.55 13.79
N PRO A 215 13.04 7.60 13.01
CA PRO A 215 12.21 7.97 11.87
C PRO A 215 12.43 7.00 10.71
N CYS A 216 11.51 6.04 10.55
CA CYS A 216 11.44 5.17 9.38
C CYS A 216 10.83 5.91 8.17
N ASN A 217 11.59 6.83 7.56
CA ASN A 217 11.29 7.29 6.19
C ASN A 217 12.54 7.81 5.48
N GLY A 218 13.08 6.96 4.60
CA GLY A 218 14.14 7.26 3.67
C GLY A 218 14.30 6.07 2.71
N ASN A 219 14.42 6.35 1.40
CA ASN A 219 14.81 5.30 0.45
C ASN A 219 16.17 4.73 0.86
N PRO A 220 16.37 3.39 0.84
CA PRO A 220 17.63 2.78 1.21
C PRO A 220 18.66 2.97 0.10
N ALA A 221 19.24 4.18 0.02
CA ALA A 221 20.66 4.29 -0.25
C ALA A 221 21.39 3.73 0.99
N GLU A 222 22.31 2.80 0.76
CA GLU A 222 23.01 2.00 1.77
C GLU A 222 23.47 2.86 2.97
N SER A 223 22.75 2.74 4.09
CA SER A 223 23.18 3.28 5.38
C SER A 223 23.76 2.13 6.19
N GLU A 224 25.01 2.27 6.60
CA GLU A 224 25.72 1.26 7.38
C GLU A 224 24.96 1.04 8.71
N GLU A 225 24.38 -0.15 8.89
CA GLU A 225 23.72 -0.54 10.13
C GLU A 225 24.75 -0.62 11.25
N GLY A 226 24.67 0.28 12.23
CA GLY A 226 25.48 0.19 13.45
C GLY A 226 25.09 -1.08 14.23
N GLU A 227 26.07 -1.96 14.52
CA GLU A 227 25.80 -3.21 15.23
C GLU A 227 25.04 -2.97 16.54
N ARG A 228 23.91 -3.68 16.73
CA ARG A 228 23.20 -3.72 18.01
C ARG A 228 24.14 -4.20 19.11
N ALA A 229 24.40 -3.33 20.09
CA ALA A 229 25.09 -3.74 21.31
C ALA A 229 24.23 -4.79 22.04
N VAL A 230 24.83 -5.94 22.34
CA VAL A 230 24.21 -7.02 23.11
C VAL A 230 24.87 -7.06 24.49
N SER A 231 24.07 -7.04 25.54
CA SER A 231 24.56 -7.11 26.92
C SER A 231 25.03 -8.52 27.31
N ALA A 232 25.91 -8.62 28.30
CA ALA A 232 26.37 -9.91 28.82
C ALA A 232 25.22 -10.76 29.39
N GLU A 233 24.18 -10.12 29.95
CA GLU A 233 22.99 -10.78 30.48
C GLU A 233 22.15 -11.41 29.37
N GLU A 234 21.92 -10.71 28.26
CA GLU A 234 21.24 -11.27 27.08
C GLU A 234 22.01 -12.44 26.47
N MET A 235 23.35 -12.35 26.43
CA MET A 235 24.22 -13.41 25.92
C MET A 235 24.13 -14.69 26.76
N GLU A 236 24.11 -14.57 28.09
CA GLU A 236 23.98 -15.73 28.97
C GLU A 236 22.55 -16.30 28.98
N ALA A 237 21.53 -15.43 28.94
CA ALA A 237 20.14 -15.85 28.79
C ALA A 237 19.89 -16.61 27.47
N ALA A 238 20.51 -16.17 26.37
CA ALA A 238 20.48 -16.88 25.09
C ALA A 238 21.22 -18.22 25.16
N ALA A 239 22.39 -18.29 25.80
CA ALA A 239 23.14 -19.54 25.99
C ALA A 239 22.36 -20.57 26.84
N LEU A 240 21.75 -20.13 27.94
CA LEU A 240 20.90 -20.95 28.80
C LEU A 240 19.61 -21.40 28.09
N THR A 241 19.10 -20.59 27.16
CA THR A 241 17.94 -20.95 26.34
C THR A 241 18.31 -21.99 25.29
N TRP A 242 19.46 -21.80 24.64
CA TRP A 242 20.03 -22.74 23.68
C TRP A 242 20.27 -24.13 24.27
N SER A 243 20.85 -24.20 25.48
CA SER A 243 21.22 -25.45 26.15
C SER A 243 20.04 -26.30 26.59
N LYS A 244 18.81 -25.77 26.61
CA LYS A 244 17.58 -26.55 26.88
C LYS A 244 17.22 -27.49 25.72
N GLY A 245 17.71 -27.21 24.51
CA GLY A 245 17.41 -27.99 23.31
C GLY A 245 15.93 -27.95 22.90
N LEU A 246 15.52 -28.89 22.05
CA LEU A 246 14.10 -29.11 21.75
C LEU A 246 13.42 -29.88 22.89
N ASN A 247 12.44 -29.23 23.52
CA ASN A 247 11.47 -29.95 24.36
C ASN A 247 10.66 -30.95 23.52
N THR A 248 10.18 -32.01 24.16
CA THR A 248 9.14 -32.90 23.63
C THR A 248 7.78 -32.21 23.62
N CYS A 249 7.63 -31.19 22.79
CA CYS A 249 6.33 -30.61 22.47
C CYS A 249 5.42 -31.70 21.84
N PRO A 250 4.09 -31.63 22.06
CA PRO A 250 3.15 -32.52 21.38
C PRO A 250 3.38 -32.50 19.86
N VAL A 251 3.29 -33.68 19.24
CA VAL A 251 3.28 -33.80 17.79
C VAL A 251 2.15 -32.94 17.24
N ALA A 252 2.38 -32.24 16.12
CA ALA A 252 1.34 -31.48 15.46
C ALA A 252 0.21 -32.44 15.09
N THR A 253 -0.93 -32.35 15.78
CA THR A 253 -2.12 -33.12 15.43
C THR A 253 -2.59 -32.70 14.06
N ASP A 254 -2.82 -33.65 13.17
CA ASP A 254 -3.42 -33.37 11.86
C ASP A 254 -4.67 -32.52 12.00
N ARG A 255 -4.89 -31.63 11.02
CA ARG A 255 -6.04 -30.73 11.02
C ARG A 255 -7.31 -31.56 10.92
N GLN A 256 -8.02 -31.71 12.03
CA GLN A 256 -9.35 -32.31 12.03
C GLN A 256 -10.35 -31.28 11.50
N HIS A 257 -11.00 -31.61 10.38
CA HIS A 257 -12.06 -30.81 9.80
C HIS A 257 -13.43 -31.40 10.22
N PRO A 258 -14.44 -30.57 10.54
CA PRO A 258 -14.42 -29.12 10.53
C PRO A 258 -13.69 -28.53 11.75
N ILE A 259 -12.91 -27.46 11.51
CA ILE A 259 -12.27 -26.69 12.58
C ILE A 259 -13.32 -25.79 13.21
N LEU A 260 -13.53 -25.92 14.52
CA LEU A 260 -14.50 -25.16 15.31
C LEU A 260 -13.79 -24.42 16.46
N PRO A 261 -14.34 -23.31 16.98
CA PRO A 261 -13.77 -22.59 18.11
C PRO A 261 -13.64 -23.48 19.35
N GLN A 262 -12.56 -23.28 20.10
CA GLN A 262 -12.23 -24.02 21.31
C GLN A 262 -12.15 -23.02 22.46
N GLU A 263 -12.89 -23.31 23.54
CA GLU A 263 -12.89 -22.48 24.74
C GLU A 263 -11.50 -22.47 25.39
N GLY A 264 -11.12 -21.31 25.95
CA GLY A 264 -9.79 -21.10 26.53
C GLY A 264 -8.63 -20.99 25.52
N LYS A 265 -8.88 -21.13 24.21
CA LYS A 265 -7.89 -20.88 23.14
C LYS A 265 -8.22 -19.61 22.36
N ARG A 266 -7.19 -19.02 21.73
CA ARG A 266 -7.36 -17.94 20.74
C ARG A 266 -7.91 -18.53 19.45
N ASN A 267 -9.15 -18.18 19.10
CA ASN A 267 -9.80 -18.63 17.86
C ASN A 267 -9.81 -17.47 16.87
N ILE A 268 -9.15 -17.66 15.72
CA ILE A 268 -9.03 -16.62 14.71
C ILE A 268 -9.66 -17.10 13.41
N MET A 269 -10.64 -16.32 12.95
CA MET A 269 -11.20 -16.45 11.62
C MET A 269 -10.52 -15.47 10.70
N VAL A 270 -9.94 -15.97 9.60
CA VAL A 270 -9.32 -15.17 8.56
C VAL A 270 -10.19 -15.26 7.31
N THR A 271 -10.55 -14.11 6.75
CA THR A 271 -11.15 -14.03 5.41
C THR A 271 -10.24 -13.24 4.47
N SER A 272 -10.17 -13.69 3.22
CA SER A 272 -9.69 -12.87 2.10
C SER A 272 -10.91 -12.35 1.35
N ALA A 273 -10.86 -11.11 0.86
CA ALA A 273 -11.86 -10.59 -0.06
C ALA A 273 -12.13 -11.58 -1.21
N LEU A 274 -13.41 -11.82 -1.47
CA LEU A 274 -13.86 -12.74 -2.52
C LEU A 274 -13.49 -12.16 -3.89
N PRO A 275 -12.62 -12.80 -4.69
CA PRO A 275 -12.38 -12.39 -6.06
C PRO A 275 -13.64 -12.52 -6.93
N TYR A 276 -13.90 -11.50 -7.75
CA TYR A 276 -14.89 -11.57 -8.83
C TYR A 276 -14.54 -12.66 -9.85
N VAL A 277 -15.42 -13.64 -9.99
CA VAL A 277 -15.20 -14.85 -10.81
C VAL A 277 -15.01 -14.53 -12.29
N ASN A 278 -15.58 -13.43 -12.79
CA ASN A 278 -15.61 -13.14 -14.23
C ASN A 278 -14.27 -12.64 -14.79
N ASN A 279 -13.22 -12.56 -13.97
CA ASN A 279 -11.88 -12.10 -14.35
C ASN A 279 -10.78 -12.97 -13.73
N VAL A 280 -9.82 -13.41 -14.56
CA VAL A 280 -8.59 -14.04 -14.07
C VAL A 280 -7.84 -13.07 -13.15
N PRO A 281 -7.41 -13.47 -11.94
CA PRO A 281 -6.73 -12.59 -11.01
C PRO A 281 -5.30 -12.30 -11.48
N HIS A 282 -4.87 -11.04 -11.36
CA HIS A 282 -3.48 -10.63 -11.55
C HIS A 282 -2.70 -10.60 -10.23
N LEU A 283 -1.37 -10.46 -10.30
CA LEU A 283 -0.50 -10.48 -9.11
C LEU A 283 -0.93 -9.45 -8.04
N GLY A 284 -1.49 -8.31 -8.46
CA GLY A 284 -2.04 -7.29 -7.58
C GLY A 284 -3.24 -7.77 -6.74
N ASN A 285 -4.16 -8.56 -7.31
CA ASN A 285 -5.25 -9.16 -6.53
C ASN A 285 -4.71 -10.24 -5.57
N ILE A 286 -3.69 -10.98 -6.02
CA ILE A 286 -3.07 -12.05 -5.23
C ILE A 286 -2.38 -11.47 -3.99
N ILE A 287 -1.50 -10.47 -4.13
CA ILE A 287 -0.80 -9.87 -2.99
C ILE A 287 -1.71 -9.11 -2.04
N GLY A 288 -2.69 -8.34 -2.55
CA GLY A 288 -3.56 -7.51 -1.72
C GLY A 288 -4.51 -8.32 -0.83
N CYS A 289 -4.90 -9.51 -1.29
CA CYS A 289 -5.91 -10.33 -0.62
C CYS A 289 -5.33 -11.69 -0.19
N VAL A 290 -5.42 -12.71 -1.07
CA VAL A 290 -5.23 -14.12 -0.70
C VAL A 290 -3.83 -14.46 -0.18
N LEU A 291 -2.77 -13.87 -0.74
CA LEU A 291 -1.38 -14.16 -0.33
C LEU A 291 -1.02 -13.48 0.99
N SER A 292 -1.52 -12.25 1.23
CA SER A 292 -1.37 -11.59 2.54
C SER A 292 -2.08 -12.39 3.64
N ALA A 293 -3.29 -12.87 3.38
CA ALA A 293 -4.07 -13.68 4.31
C ALA A 293 -3.41 -15.04 4.58
N ASP A 294 -2.84 -15.68 3.56
CA ASP A 294 -2.15 -16.97 3.67
C ASP A 294 -0.92 -16.89 4.59
N VAL A 295 -0.09 -15.85 4.46
CA VAL A 295 1.07 -15.64 5.34
C VAL A 295 0.62 -15.54 6.80
N PHE A 296 -0.39 -14.71 7.09
CA PHE A 296 -0.89 -14.56 8.45
C PHE A 296 -1.55 -15.85 8.98
N SER A 297 -2.29 -16.56 8.13
CA SER A 297 -2.89 -17.86 8.46
C SER A 297 -1.85 -18.93 8.82
N ARG A 298 -0.81 -19.07 7.99
CA ARG A 298 0.33 -19.97 8.24
C ARG A 298 1.08 -19.60 9.51
N TYR A 299 1.34 -18.31 9.73
CA TYR A 299 1.94 -17.82 10.96
C TYR A 299 1.09 -18.13 12.20
N GLY A 300 -0.22 -17.87 12.17
CA GLY A 300 -1.10 -18.17 13.30
C GLY A 300 -1.15 -19.66 13.66
N ARG A 301 -1.09 -20.54 12.66
CA ARG A 301 -0.94 -22.00 12.87
C ARG A 301 0.39 -22.34 13.54
N LEU A 302 1.50 -21.68 13.19
CA LEU A 302 2.81 -21.83 13.87
C LEU A 302 2.79 -21.34 15.32
N ARG A 303 1.96 -20.32 15.64
CA ARG A 303 1.72 -19.83 17.00
C ARG A 303 0.74 -20.72 17.81
N GLY A 304 0.27 -21.84 17.23
CA GLY A 304 -0.67 -22.75 17.88
C GLY A 304 -2.09 -22.20 18.03
N TRP A 305 -2.45 -21.13 17.32
CA TRP A 305 -3.80 -20.56 17.35
C TRP A 305 -4.79 -21.46 16.59
N ASN A 306 -6.05 -21.41 16.99
CA ASN A 306 -7.11 -22.15 16.30
C ASN A 306 -7.56 -21.34 15.08
N MET A 307 -6.97 -21.62 13.92
CA MET A 307 -7.13 -20.84 12.69
C MET A 307 -8.16 -21.45 11.74
N LEU A 308 -9.17 -20.67 11.34
CA LEU A 308 -10.03 -20.98 10.19
C LEU A 308 -9.82 -19.92 9.10
N PHE A 309 -9.23 -20.29 7.96
CA PHE A 309 -9.02 -19.42 6.81
C PHE A 309 -9.96 -19.77 5.65
N ILE A 310 -10.85 -18.83 5.31
CA ILE A 310 -11.92 -18.99 4.32
C ILE A 310 -11.76 -17.95 3.20
N CYS A 311 -12.07 -18.36 1.97
CA CYS A 311 -12.28 -17.48 0.82
C CYS A 311 -13.22 -18.19 -0.17
N GLY A 312 -13.52 -17.56 -1.30
CA GLY A 312 -14.30 -18.13 -2.39
C GLY A 312 -14.48 -17.13 -3.51
N THR A 313 -15.18 -17.52 -4.57
CA THR A 313 -15.49 -16.62 -5.69
C THR A 313 -16.79 -15.84 -5.45
N ASP A 314 -16.77 -14.55 -5.78
CA ASP A 314 -17.97 -13.72 -5.92
C ASP A 314 -18.47 -13.82 -7.36
N GLU A 315 -19.70 -14.34 -7.51
CA GLU A 315 -20.20 -14.87 -8.77
C GLU A 315 -21.41 -14.12 -9.33
N TYR A 316 -22.06 -13.27 -8.53
CA TYR A 316 -23.31 -12.63 -8.89
C TYR A 316 -23.17 -11.26 -9.58
N GLY A 317 -24.27 -10.79 -10.16
CA GLY A 317 -24.37 -9.44 -10.72
C GLY A 317 -24.08 -9.32 -12.22
N THR A 318 -24.24 -8.10 -12.73
CA THR A 318 -24.29 -7.80 -14.18
C THR A 318 -22.98 -8.07 -14.91
N ALA A 319 -21.84 -8.08 -14.20
CA ALA A 319 -20.54 -8.34 -14.81
C ALA A 319 -20.45 -9.79 -15.30
N THR A 320 -20.95 -10.74 -14.49
CA THR A 320 -21.08 -12.16 -14.85
C THR A 320 -22.05 -12.36 -16.01
N GLU A 321 -23.25 -11.76 -15.98
CA GLU A 321 -24.23 -11.89 -17.08
C GLU A 321 -23.66 -11.39 -18.42
N ASN A 322 -22.92 -10.27 -18.42
CA ASN A 322 -22.28 -9.77 -19.63
C ASN A 322 -21.17 -10.70 -20.12
N LYS A 323 -20.30 -11.17 -19.21
CA LYS A 323 -19.17 -12.05 -19.56
C LYS A 323 -19.65 -13.42 -20.06
N ALA A 324 -20.72 -13.96 -19.45
CA ALA A 324 -21.39 -15.17 -19.90
C ALA A 324 -21.87 -15.02 -21.36
N ARG A 325 -22.57 -13.92 -21.66
CA ARG A 325 -23.05 -13.60 -23.01
C ARG A 325 -21.92 -13.38 -24.02
N GLU A 326 -20.80 -12.76 -23.62
CA GLU A 326 -19.60 -12.59 -24.47
C GLU A 326 -18.95 -13.93 -24.83
N GLU A 327 -18.95 -14.90 -23.92
CA GLU A 327 -18.37 -16.24 -24.13
C GLU A 327 -19.39 -17.27 -24.66
N GLY A 328 -20.65 -16.88 -24.90
CA GLY A 328 -21.71 -17.77 -25.37
C GLY A 328 -22.20 -18.79 -24.33
N LEU A 329 -22.02 -18.51 -23.04
CA LEU A 329 -22.32 -19.38 -21.91
C LEU A 329 -23.51 -18.86 -21.07
N THR A 330 -24.08 -19.73 -20.23
CA THR A 330 -24.94 -19.30 -19.13
C THR A 330 -24.11 -18.72 -17.97
N PRO A 331 -24.71 -17.88 -17.08
CA PRO A 331 -24.02 -17.37 -15.90
C PRO A 331 -23.42 -18.48 -15.01
N GLN A 332 -24.15 -19.57 -14.76
CA GLN A 332 -23.63 -20.70 -13.98
C GLN A 332 -22.38 -21.31 -14.64
N GLN A 333 -22.44 -21.62 -15.94
CA GLN A 333 -21.32 -22.24 -16.66
C GLN A 333 -20.05 -21.39 -16.67
N ILE A 334 -20.18 -20.05 -16.78
CA ILE A 334 -18.99 -19.20 -16.72
C ILE A 334 -18.44 -19.11 -15.29
N CYS A 335 -19.30 -19.09 -14.27
CA CYS A 335 -18.86 -19.15 -12.89
C CYS A 335 -18.13 -20.46 -12.60
N ASP A 336 -18.66 -21.61 -13.04
CA ASP A 336 -18.04 -22.92 -12.85
C ASP A 336 -16.65 -22.99 -13.49
N LYS A 337 -16.56 -22.52 -14.75
CA LYS A 337 -15.30 -22.43 -15.51
C LYS A 337 -14.25 -21.60 -14.77
N TYR A 338 -14.61 -20.39 -14.34
CA TYR A 338 -13.62 -19.50 -13.75
C TYR A 338 -13.35 -19.81 -12.27
N HIS A 339 -14.31 -20.34 -11.50
CA HIS A 339 -14.05 -20.84 -10.15
C HIS A 339 -12.93 -21.90 -10.14
N ALA A 340 -12.96 -22.83 -11.10
CA ALA A 340 -11.87 -23.80 -11.30
C ALA A 340 -10.53 -23.09 -11.60
N ILE A 341 -10.52 -22.09 -12.49
CA ILE A 341 -9.31 -21.30 -12.80
C ILE A 341 -8.76 -20.59 -11.55
N HIS A 342 -9.62 -19.96 -10.73
CA HIS A 342 -9.20 -19.34 -9.48
C HIS A 342 -8.60 -20.36 -8.50
N SER A 343 -9.28 -21.51 -8.33
CA SER A 343 -8.82 -22.60 -7.47
C SER A 343 -7.44 -23.12 -7.90
N ASP A 344 -7.23 -23.37 -9.20
CA ASP A 344 -5.95 -23.83 -9.74
C ASP A 344 -4.82 -22.81 -9.55
N ILE A 345 -5.10 -21.51 -9.78
CA ILE A 345 -4.13 -20.43 -9.55
C ILE A 345 -3.74 -20.39 -8.07
N TYR A 346 -4.71 -20.37 -7.16
CA TYR A 346 -4.43 -20.27 -5.72
C TYR A 346 -3.73 -21.53 -5.17
N LYS A 347 -4.04 -22.70 -5.72
CA LYS A 347 -3.31 -23.95 -5.44
C LYS A 347 -1.86 -23.88 -5.91
N TRP A 348 -1.59 -23.35 -7.10
CA TRP A 348 -0.22 -23.18 -7.60
C TRP A 348 0.59 -22.13 -6.81
N PHE A 349 -0.06 -21.04 -6.39
CA PHE A 349 0.49 -20.06 -5.44
C PHE A 349 0.58 -20.58 -3.99
N GLN A 350 0.21 -21.85 -3.75
CA GLN A 350 0.26 -22.51 -2.44
C GLN A 350 -0.55 -21.77 -1.36
N ILE A 351 -1.73 -21.26 -1.70
CA ILE A 351 -2.65 -20.64 -0.74
C ILE A 351 -3.37 -21.75 0.05
N ASP A 352 -3.17 -21.80 1.36
CA ASP A 352 -3.60 -22.87 2.26
C ASP A 352 -4.91 -22.49 2.98
N PHE A 353 -5.96 -22.32 2.17
CA PHE A 353 -7.34 -22.17 2.64
C PHE A 353 -7.79 -23.44 3.38
N ASN A 354 -8.56 -23.29 4.46
CA ASN A 354 -9.26 -24.42 5.08
C ASN A 354 -10.48 -24.84 4.24
N PHE A 355 -11.09 -23.90 3.52
CA PHE A 355 -12.12 -24.14 2.51
C PHE A 355 -12.16 -22.95 1.52
N PHE A 356 -12.33 -23.25 0.22
CA PHE A 356 -12.50 -22.27 -0.85
C PHE A 356 -13.85 -22.49 -1.53
N GLY A 357 -14.83 -21.62 -1.24
CA GLY A 357 -16.22 -21.79 -1.67
C GLY A 357 -16.68 -20.84 -2.77
N ARG A 358 -17.99 -20.62 -2.83
CA ARG A 358 -18.71 -19.92 -3.91
C ARG A 358 -19.91 -19.17 -3.35
N THR A 359 -20.26 -18.01 -3.91
CA THR A 359 -21.51 -17.32 -3.51
C THR A 359 -22.78 -17.93 -4.11
N THR A 360 -22.72 -18.67 -5.21
CA THR A 360 -23.92 -19.29 -5.83
C THR A 360 -24.32 -20.61 -5.14
N THR A 361 -24.81 -20.54 -3.90
CA THR A 361 -25.24 -21.72 -3.13
C THR A 361 -26.60 -21.51 -2.46
N GLU A 362 -27.27 -22.61 -2.11
CA GLU A 362 -28.52 -22.56 -1.34
C GLU A 362 -28.32 -21.86 0.01
N LYS A 363 -27.18 -22.13 0.69
CA LYS A 363 -26.81 -21.46 1.94
C LYS A 363 -26.58 -19.95 1.81
N GLN A 364 -26.14 -19.45 0.64
CA GLN A 364 -26.14 -18.00 0.39
C GLN A 364 -27.55 -17.44 0.39
N THR A 365 -28.47 -18.12 -0.30
CA THR A 365 -29.87 -17.67 -0.40
C THR A 365 -30.53 -17.69 0.98
N GLU A 366 -30.41 -18.78 1.72
CA GLU A 366 -30.94 -18.94 3.08
C GLU A 366 -30.45 -17.83 4.03
N ILE A 367 -29.13 -17.62 4.14
CA ILE A 367 -28.54 -16.69 5.11
C ILE A 367 -28.76 -15.23 4.70
N ALA A 368 -28.67 -14.89 3.41
CA ALA A 368 -28.95 -13.54 2.94
C ALA A 368 -30.44 -13.16 3.13
N GLN A 369 -31.35 -14.11 2.97
CA GLN A 369 -32.78 -13.90 3.21
C GLN A 369 -33.11 -13.80 4.71
N ASP A 370 -32.46 -14.56 5.60
CA ASP A 370 -32.59 -14.42 7.06
C ASP A 370 -32.13 -13.03 7.54
N ILE A 371 -30.92 -12.62 7.13
CA ILE A 371 -30.38 -11.28 7.44
C ILE A 371 -31.31 -10.18 6.92
N PHE A 372 -31.78 -10.29 5.68
CA PHE A 372 -32.75 -9.36 5.10
C PHE A 372 -34.03 -9.26 5.96
N TRP A 373 -34.63 -10.38 6.34
CA TRP A 373 -35.88 -10.38 7.11
C TRP A 373 -35.73 -9.81 8.52
N ARG A 374 -34.57 -10.00 9.15
CA ARG A 374 -34.27 -9.39 10.46
C ARG A 374 -34.12 -7.88 10.35
N ILE A 375 -33.33 -7.39 9.39
CA ILE A 375 -33.17 -5.96 9.11
C ILE A 375 -34.53 -5.31 8.76
N HIS A 376 -35.35 -6.00 7.97
CA HIS A 376 -36.72 -5.57 7.64
C HIS A 376 -37.61 -5.47 8.89
N LYS A 377 -37.64 -6.53 9.72
CA LYS A 377 -38.42 -6.58 10.98
C LYS A 377 -38.05 -5.45 11.95
N HIS A 378 -36.79 -5.01 11.97
CA HIS A 378 -36.32 -3.92 12.82
C HIS A 378 -36.45 -2.52 12.19
N GLY A 379 -37.07 -2.37 11.01
CA GLY A 379 -37.37 -1.06 10.41
C GLY A 379 -36.17 -0.33 9.78
N PHE A 380 -35.11 -1.07 9.45
CA PHE A 380 -33.90 -0.56 8.81
C PHE A 380 -33.91 -0.65 7.28
N LEU A 381 -35.05 -1.01 6.67
CA LEU A 381 -35.26 -0.93 5.23
C LEU A 381 -36.26 0.17 4.88
N VAL A 382 -36.05 0.83 3.75
CA VAL A 382 -37.01 1.77 3.15
C VAL A 382 -37.24 1.41 1.68
N GLU A 383 -38.47 1.59 1.21
CA GLU A 383 -38.83 1.50 -0.21
C GLU A 383 -38.74 2.88 -0.86
N ASP A 384 -38.20 2.94 -2.08
CA ASP A 384 -38.24 4.12 -2.94
C ASP A 384 -38.40 3.71 -4.41
N ILE A 385 -38.85 4.65 -5.25
CA ILE A 385 -39.10 4.43 -6.68
C ILE A 385 -37.99 5.13 -7.48
N VAL A 386 -37.26 4.33 -8.28
CA VAL A 386 -36.21 4.85 -9.17
C VAL A 386 -36.72 4.86 -10.60
N GLU A 387 -36.64 6.00 -11.28
CA GLU A 387 -36.86 6.08 -12.72
C GLU A 387 -35.63 5.55 -13.47
N GLN A 388 -35.86 4.59 -14.37
CA GLN A 388 -34.79 3.96 -15.15
C GLN A 388 -35.24 3.76 -16.59
N LEU A 389 -34.27 3.80 -17.52
CA LEU A 389 -34.50 3.46 -18.91
C LEU A 389 -34.60 1.94 -19.09
N ARG A 390 -35.75 1.46 -19.58
CA ARG A 390 -35.99 0.05 -19.95
C ARG A 390 -35.99 -0.10 -21.46
N CYS A 391 -35.18 -1.03 -21.97
CA CYS A 391 -35.27 -1.44 -23.36
C CYS A 391 -36.30 -2.58 -23.48
N GLU A 392 -37.41 -2.32 -24.16
CA GLU A 392 -38.48 -3.32 -24.33
C GLU A 392 -38.06 -4.47 -25.27
N LYS A 393 -37.22 -4.20 -26.29
CA LYS A 393 -36.66 -5.27 -27.15
C LYS A 393 -35.69 -6.19 -26.41
N CYS A 394 -34.87 -5.65 -25.49
CA CYS A 394 -33.97 -6.45 -24.65
C CYS A 394 -34.61 -6.94 -23.35
N GLN A 395 -35.89 -6.59 -23.09
CA GLN A 395 -36.65 -6.90 -21.88
C GLN A 395 -35.89 -6.66 -20.56
N ARG A 396 -35.11 -5.57 -20.49
CA ARG A 396 -34.28 -5.24 -19.32
C ARG A 396 -34.13 -3.74 -19.11
N PHE A 397 -33.87 -3.35 -17.87
CA PHE A 397 -33.38 -2.02 -17.54
C PHE A 397 -31.93 -1.83 -18.03
N LEU A 398 -31.58 -0.61 -18.41
CA LEU A 398 -30.28 -0.25 -18.94
C LEU A 398 -29.47 0.50 -17.87
N ALA A 399 -28.31 -0.03 -17.53
CA ALA A 399 -27.28 0.75 -16.85
C ALA A 399 -26.70 1.79 -17.82
N ASP A 400 -26.25 2.93 -17.30
CA ASP A 400 -25.77 4.11 -18.03
C ASP A 400 -24.82 3.81 -19.20
N ARG A 401 -23.87 2.89 -19.00
CA ARG A 401 -22.92 2.41 -20.03
C ARG A 401 -23.57 1.72 -21.24
N PHE A 402 -24.82 1.28 -21.14
CA PHE A 402 -25.62 0.71 -22.22
C PHE A 402 -26.62 1.71 -22.81
N VAL A 403 -26.58 2.97 -22.37
CA VAL A 403 -27.34 4.09 -22.93
C VAL A 403 -26.38 5.03 -23.65
N GLU A 404 -26.76 5.46 -24.83
CA GLU A 404 -26.21 6.62 -25.53
C GLU A 404 -27.34 7.56 -25.93
N GLY A 405 -27.07 8.84 -26.18
CA GLY A 405 -28.08 9.77 -26.66
C GLY A 405 -27.56 11.20 -26.78
N VAL A 406 -28.46 12.11 -27.13
CA VAL A 406 -28.16 13.53 -27.29
C VAL A 406 -28.07 14.21 -25.92
N CYS A 407 -26.92 14.81 -25.64
CA CYS A 407 -26.68 15.57 -24.40
C CYS A 407 -27.69 16.71 -24.23
N PRO A 408 -28.42 16.80 -23.10
CA PRO A 408 -29.42 17.85 -22.88
C PRO A 408 -28.84 19.27 -22.76
N HIS A 409 -27.51 19.40 -22.64
CA HIS A 409 -26.82 20.67 -22.37
C HIS A 409 -25.98 21.22 -23.54
N CYS A 410 -25.30 20.35 -24.30
CA CYS A 410 -24.43 20.77 -25.41
C CYS A 410 -24.79 20.14 -26.76
N SER A 411 -25.91 19.40 -26.82
CA SER A 411 -26.42 18.71 -28.01
C SER A 411 -25.42 17.75 -28.69
N TYR A 412 -24.44 17.22 -27.94
CA TYR A 412 -23.56 16.15 -28.43
C TYR A 412 -24.36 14.86 -28.61
N PRO A 413 -24.41 14.24 -29.81
CA PRO A 413 -25.33 13.14 -30.11
C PRO A 413 -24.97 11.78 -29.49
N GLU A 414 -23.76 11.63 -28.98
CA GLU A 414 -23.22 10.34 -28.47
C GLU A 414 -22.85 10.42 -26.97
N ALA A 415 -23.57 11.23 -26.19
CA ALA A 415 -23.37 11.29 -24.75
C ALA A 415 -23.76 9.96 -24.09
N ARG A 416 -23.01 9.55 -23.06
CA ARG A 416 -23.27 8.33 -22.29
C ARG A 416 -24.30 8.62 -21.18
N GLY A 417 -24.94 7.59 -20.65
CA GLY A 417 -25.95 7.76 -19.60
C GLY A 417 -25.44 8.38 -18.30
N ASP A 418 -24.12 8.37 -18.07
CA ASP A 418 -23.45 8.87 -16.86
C ASP A 418 -22.74 10.23 -17.08
N GLN A 419 -22.29 10.48 -18.31
CA GLN A 419 -21.45 11.63 -18.63
C GLN A 419 -21.49 11.98 -20.13
N CYS A 420 -21.50 13.27 -20.44
CA CYS A 420 -21.24 13.75 -21.79
C CYS A 420 -19.74 13.99 -22.01
N ASP A 421 -19.10 13.17 -22.84
CA ASP A 421 -17.66 13.26 -23.12
C ASP A 421 -17.24 14.58 -23.82
N LYS A 422 -18.18 15.28 -24.49
CA LYS A 422 -17.89 16.58 -25.15
C LYS A 422 -17.83 17.77 -24.20
N CYS A 423 -18.71 17.83 -23.19
CA CYS A 423 -18.76 18.95 -22.24
C CYS A 423 -18.36 18.57 -20.80
N GLY A 424 -17.95 17.32 -20.57
CA GLY A 424 -17.51 16.79 -19.28
C GLY A 424 -18.61 16.61 -18.23
N ARG A 425 -19.81 17.14 -18.46
CA ARG A 425 -20.89 17.18 -17.46
C ARG A 425 -21.42 15.78 -17.16
N LEU A 426 -21.51 15.46 -15.87
CA LEU A 426 -22.27 14.32 -15.36
C LEU A 426 -23.76 14.58 -15.54
N ILE A 427 -24.49 13.55 -15.93
CA ILE A 427 -25.94 13.56 -16.20
C ILE A 427 -26.52 12.22 -15.75
N ASN A 428 -27.84 12.16 -15.49
CA ASN A 428 -28.53 10.89 -15.31
C ASN A 428 -29.03 10.36 -16.66
N ALA A 429 -29.06 9.04 -16.86
CA ALA A 429 -29.40 8.47 -18.17
C ALA A 429 -30.81 8.85 -18.66
N VAL A 430 -31.75 9.09 -17.74
CA VAL A 430 -33.11 9.57 -18.03
C VAL A 430 -33.19 11.01 -18.55
N GLU A 431 -32.12 11.80 -18.38
CA GLU A 431 -32.02 13.19 -18.87
C GLU A 431 -31.54 13.28 -20.33
N LEU A 432 -31.04 12.18 -20.90
CA LEU A 432 -30.64 12.12 -22.31
C LEU A 432 -31.85 12.35 -23.23
N ARG A 433 -31.67 13.21 -24.22
CA ARG A 433 -32.62 13.33 -25.34
C ARG A 433 -32.34 12.21 -26.34
N GLU A 434 -33.39 11.67 -26.95
CA GLU A 434 -33.28 10.57 -27.92
C GLU A 434 -32.37 9.41 -27.44
N PRO A 435 -32.60 8.87 -26.22
CA PRO A 435 -31.76 7.80 -25.71
C PRO A 435 -31.85 6.57 -26.62
N GLN A 436 -30.77 5.81 -26.73
CA GLN A 436 -30.68 4.55 -27.47
C GLN A 436 -30.01 3.48 -26.62
N CYS A 437 -30.51 2.25 -26.75
CA CYS A 437 -29.88 1.06 -26.19
C CYS A 437 -28.65 0.68 -27.04
N LYS A 438 -27.42 0.79 -26.50
CA LYS A 438 -26.19 0.40 -27.21
C LYS A 438 -26.19 -1.03 -27.76
N VAL A 439 -27.00 -1.93 -27.17
CA VAL A 439 -27.06 -3.36 -27.56
C VAL A 439 -27.93 -3.61 -28.79
N CYS A 440 -29.04 -2.90 -28.95
CA CYS A 440 -30.02 -3.19 -30.01
C CYS A 440 -30.48 -1.96 -30.81
N LYS A 441 -29.90 -0.78 -30.54
CA LYS A 441 -30.16 0.51 -31.19
C LYS A 441 -31.65 0.92 -31.23
N GLN A 442 -32.42 0.47 -30.23
CA GLN A 442 -33.81 0.88 -30.02
C GLN A 442 -33.88 1.93 -28.92
N THR A 443 -34.82 2.87 -29.03
CA THR A 443 -35.14 3.85 -28.01
C THR A 443 -35.68 3.14 -26.77
N PRO A 444 -35.04 3.26 -25.59
CA PRO A 444 -35.59 2.77 -24.34
C PRO A 444 -36.64 3.75 -23.80
N VAL A 445 -37.55 3.22 -22.99
CA VAL A 445 -38.63 3.99 -22.35
C VAL A 445 -38.32 4.18 -20.87
N ILE A 446 -38.69 5.34 -20.32
CA ILE A 446 -38.63 5.54 -18.86
C ILE A 446 -39.68 4.63 -18.21
N ARG A 447 -39.26 3.90 -17.18
CA ARG A 447 -40.11 3.07 -16.33
C ARG A 447 -39.69 3.28 -14.88
N THR A 448 -40.68 3.50 -14.02
CA THR A 448 -40.52 3.51 -12.56
C THR A 448 -40.28 2.09 -12.05
N SER A 449 -39.27 1.90 -11.22
CA SER A 449 -38.88 0.62 -10.64
C SER A 449 -38.80 0.74 -9.12
N LYS A 450 -39.58 -0.05 -8.37
CA LYS A 450 -39.47 -0.11 -6.90
C LYS A 450 -38.12 -0.69 -6.49
N HIS A 451 -37.48 -0.11 -5.48
CA HIS A 451 -36.24 -0.60 -4.89
C HIS A 451 -36.27 -0.56 -3.36
N LEU A 452 -35.55 -1.49 -2.73
CA LEU A 452 -35.33 -1.51 -1.29
C LEU A 452 -33.95 -0.93 -0.99
N PHE A 453 -33.86 -0.13 0.06
CA PHE A 453 -32.64 0.52 0.50
C PHE A 453 -32.37 0.17 1.96
N LEU A 454 -31.12 -0.16 2.28
CA LEU A 454 -30.65 -0.26 3.65
C LEU A 454 -30.47 1.16 4.20
N ASP A 455 -31.22 1.46 5.27
CA ASP A 455 -31.26 2.76 5.94
C ASP A 455 -30.05 2.93 6.87
N LEU A 456 -28.87 3.10 6.25
CA LEU A 456 -27.61 3.33 6.96
C LEU A 456 -27.65 4.51 7.96
N PRO A 457 -28.34 5.65 7.71
CA PRO A 457 -28.49 6.71 8.70
C PRO A 457 -29.02 6.23 10.07
N LYS A 458 -30.02 5.34 10.09
CA LYS A 458 -30.56 4.79 11.36
C LYS A 458 -29.58 3.89 12.11
N LEU A 459 -28.58 3.35 11.42
CA LEU A 459 -27.58 2.43 11.96
C LEU A 459 -26.26 3.13 12.31
N GLU A 460 -26.08 4.39 11.87
CA GLU A 460 -24.83 5.15 11.98
C GLU A 460 -24.29 5.24 13.41
N ALA A 461 -25.15 5.50 14.41
CA ALA A 461 -24.74 5.58 15.81
C ALA A 461 -24.27 4.23 16.41
N GLN A 462 -24.92 3.11 16.01
CA GLN A 462 -24.50 1.77 16.44
C GLN A 462 -23.19 1.36 15.76
N LEU A 463 -23.03 1.75 14.50
CA LEU A 463 -21.80 1.54 13.75
C LEU A 463 -20.64 2.34 14.36
N GLU A 464 -20.84 3.61 14.70
CA GLU A 464 -19.82 4.47 15.33
C GLU A 464 -19.33 3.87 16.66
N GLN A 465 -20.25 3.44 17.53
CA GLN A 465 -19.91 2.78 18.79
C GLN A 465 -19.08 1.48 18.57
N TRP A 466 -19.41 0.69 17.56
CA TRP A 466 -18.62 -0.50 17.21
C TRP A 466 -17.26 -0.15 16.59
N LEU A 467 -17.20 0.88 15.73
CA LEU A 467 -15.97 1.35 15.08
C LEU A 467 -14.97 1.88 16.10
N ASP A 468 -15.40 2.67 17.09
CA ASP A 468 -14.53 3.17 18.15
C ASP A 468 -13.91 2.02 18.96
N LYS A 469 -14.69 0.98 19.26
CA LYS A 469 -14.18 -0.23 19.91
C LYS A 469 -13.21 -1.00 18.99
N SER A 470 -13.64 -1.40 17.79
CA SER A 470 -12.87 -2.25 16.89
C SER A 470 -11.57 -1.57 16.43
N THR A 471 -11.60 -0.27 16.10
CA THR A 471 -10.41 0.47 15.64
C THR A 471 -9.46 0.89 16.76
N SER A 472 -9.87 0.86 18.03
CA SER A 472 -8.98 1.11 19.19
C SER A 472 -8.32 -0.17 19.71
N THR A 473 -9.03 -1.30 19.72
CA THR A 473 -8.46 -2.59 20.15
C THR A 473 -7.77 -3.37 19.03
N GLY A 474 -8.16 -3.14 17.77
CA GLY A 474 -7.70 -3.91 16.61
C GLY A 474 -6.66 -3.19 15.73
N ASP A 475 -5.73 -4.00 15.19
CA ASP A 475 -4.69 -3.62 14.24
C ASP A 475 -5.22 -3.33 12.81
N TRP A 476 -6.26 -2.51 12.68
CA TRP A 476 -6.68 -2.05 11.36
C TRP A 476 -5.57 -1.19 10.73
N THR A 477 -5.38 -1.32 9.42
CA THR A 477 -4.41 -0.51 8.66
C THR A 477 -4.82 0.97 8.62
N ALA A 478 -3.84 1.87 8.48
CA ALA A 478 -4.05 3.32 8.58
C ALA A 478 -4.99 3.84 7.47
N ASN A 479 -4.80 3.37 6.24
CA ASN A 479 -5.69 3.62 5.10
C ASN A 479 -7.14 3.18 5.37
N ALA A 480 -7.36 2.00 5.97
CA ALA A 480 -8.68 1.52 6.33
C ALA A 480 -9.36 2.48 7.34
N LYS A 481 -8.67 2.81 8.44
CA LYS A 481 -9.17 3.78 9.44
C LYS A 481 -9.50 5.14 8.80
N GLN A 482 -8.68 5.62 7.85
CA GLN A 482 -8.89 6.90 7.16
C GLN A 482 -10.10 6.87 6.21
N ILE A 483 -10.25 5.81 5.39
CA ILE A 483 -11.36 5.65 4.46
C ILE A 483 -12.69 5.56 5.23
N THR A 484 -12.76 4.73 6.28
CA THR A 484 -13.96 4.59 7.12
C THR A 484 -14.32 5.92 7.79
N ARG A 485 -13.35 6.64 8.36
CA ARG A 485 -13.59 7.97 8.96
C ARG A 485 -14.09 9.01 7.96
N SER A 486 -13.63 8.96 6.70
CA SER A 486 -14.19 9.83 5.65
C SER A 486 -15.66 9.52 5.42
N TRP A 487 -16.03 8.24 5.28
CA TRP A 487 -17.42 7.83 5.09
C TRP A 487 -18.34 8.23 6.25
N MET A 488 -17.87 8.11 7.50
CA MET A 488 -18.64 8.57 8.68
C MET A 488 -18.77 10.09 8.71
N ARG A 489 -17.68 10.84 8.48
CA ARG A 489 -17.69 12.31 8.48
C ARG A 489 -18.64 12.89 7.43
N ASP A 490 -18.73 12.26 6.26
CA ASP A 490 -19.54 12.74 5.14
C ASP A 490 -21.05 12.41 5.30
N GLY A 491 -21.42 11.67 6.36
CA GLY A 491 -22.77 11.22 6.70
C GLY A 491 -23.22 10.02 5.86
N LEU A 492 -23.74 8.98 6.51
CA LEU A 492 -24.23 7.82 5.78
C LEU A 492 -25.55 8.16 5.06
N LYS A 493 -25.80 7.44 3.96
CA LYS A 493 -26.98 7.63 3.11
C LYS A 493 -27.63 6.27 2.83
N PRO A 494 -28.96 6.18 2.66
CA PRO A 494 -29.60 4.93 2.29
C PRO A 494 -28.98 4.33 1.02
N ARG A 495 -28.72 3.01 1.02
CA ARG A 495 -28.07 2.31 -0.10
C ARG A 495 -29.02 1.28 -0.71
N CYS A 496 -29.28 1.39 -2.01
CA CYS A 496 -30.15 0.46 -2.73
C CYS A 496 -29.56 -0.96 -2.74
N ILE A 497 -30.26 -1.90 -2.09
CA ILE A 497 -29.87 -3.31 -1.92
C ILE A 497 -30.53 -4.26 -2.93
N THR A 498 -31.33 -3.78 -3.90
CA THR A 498 -31.95 -4.63 -4.93
C THR A 498 -31.59 -4.19 -6.35
N ARG A 499 -31.60 -5.13 -7.31
CA ARG A 499 -31.35 -4.86 -8.73
C ARG A 499 -32.28 -5.68 -9.63
N ASP A 500 -32.63 -5.09 -10.77
CA ASP A 500 -33.38 -5.74 -11.85
C ASP A 500 -32.43 -6.58 -12.73
N LEU A 501 -31.93 -7.68 -12.14
CA LEU A 501 -31.09 -8.69 -12.78
C LEU A 501 -31.72 -10.07 -12.56
N ARG A 502 -31.31 -11.05 -13.37
CA ARG A 502 -31.73 -12.45 -13.16
C ARG A 502 -30.67 -13.24 -12.39
N TRP A 503 -29.41 -12.85 -12.50
CA TRP A 503 -28.29 -13.51 -11.84
C TRP A 503 -27.90 -12.84 -10.51
N GLY A 504 -28.52 -13.31 -9.43
CA GLY A 504 -28.29 -12.86 -8.05
C GLY A 504 -29.16 -13.64 -7.06
N THR A 505 -28.93 -13.44 -5.77
CA THR A 505 -29.78 -14.00 -4.71
C THR A 505 -31.19 -13.40 -4.79
N PRO A 506 -32.28 -14.19 -4.89
CA PRO A 506 -33.63 -13.65 -5.05
C PRO A 506 -34.13 -12.91 -3.79
N VAL A 507 -34.85 -11.80 -3.99
CA VAL A 507 -35.44 -11.04 -2.87
C VAL A 507 -36.72 -11.74 -2.40
N PRO A 508 -36.88 -12.09 -1.11
CA PRO A 508 -37.98 -12.91 -0.64
C PRO A 508 -39.29 -12.12 -0.42
N HIS A 509 -39.51 -11.02 -1.13
CA HIS A 509 -40.65 -10.11 -0.93
C HIS A 509 -41.62 -10.13 -2.13
N PRO A 510 -42.96 -10.18 -1.94
CA PRO A 510 -43.93 -10.29 -3.04
C PRO A 510 -43.81 -9.25 -4.14
N ASP A 511 -43.52 -7.99 -3.78
CA ASP A 511 -43.31 -6.86 -4.72
C ASP A 511 -41.99 -6.95 -5.51
N PHE A 512 -41.08 -7.86 -5.15
CA PHE A 512 -39.70 -7.92 -5.66
C PHE A 512 -39.34 -9.27 -6.31
N LYS A 513 -40.33 -10.10 -6.68
CA LYS A 513 -40.12 -11.44 -7.26
C LYS A 513 -39.19 -11.50 -8.49
N GLU A 514 -39.22 -10.47 -9.33
CA GLU A 514 -38.39 -10.36 -10.55
C GLU A 514 -37.05 -9.62 -10.30
N LYS A 515 -36.66 -9.47 -9.03
CA LYS A 515 -35.44 -8.76 -8.61
C LYS A 515 -34.58 -9.62 -7.70
N VAL A 516 -33.29 -9.32 -7.72
CA VAL A 516 -32.27 -9.94 -6.88
C VAL A 516 -31.65 -8.92 -5.93
N PHE A 517 -31.00 -9.39 -4.88
CA PHE A 517 -30.13 -8.55 -4.07
C PHE A 517 -28.98 -7.99 -4.91
N TYR A 518 -28.55 -6.80 -4.55
CA TYR A 518 -27.37 -6.18 -5.11
C TYR A 518 -26.13 -6.85 -4.55
N VAL A 519 -25.21 -7.29 -5.42
CA VAL A 519 -23.99 -8.01 -5.04
C VAL A 519 -23.19 -7.36 -3.89
N TRP A 520 -23.16 -6.03 -3.78
CA TRP A 520 -22.45 -5.34 -2.69
C TRP A 520 -23.19 -5.32 -1.33
N PHE A 521 -24.41 -5.86 -1.26
CA PHE A 521 -25.11 -6.19 -0.02
C PHE A 521 -24.82 -7.64 0.42
N ASP A 522 -24.90 -8.61 -0.51
CA ASP A 522 -24.83 -10.04 -0.16
C ASP A 522 -23.48 -10.73 -0.43
N ALA A 523 -22.56 -10.16 -1.21
CA ALA A 523 -21.22 -10.75 -1.37
C ALA A 523 -20.44 -10.86 -0.04
N PRO A 524 -20.50 -9.89 0.90
CA PRO A 524 -19.94 -10.09 2.25
C PRO A 524 -20.67 -11.17 3.08
N ILE A 525 -21.96 -11.41 2.83
CA ILE A 525 -22.70 -12.56 3.40
C ILE A 525 -22.13 -13.89 2.86
N GLY A 526 -21.47 -13.85 1.70
CA GLY A 526 -20.66 -14.93 1.15
C GLY A 526 -19.67 -15.55 2.13
N TYR A 527 -19.07 -14.79 3.05
CA TYR A 527 -18.17 -15.40 4.05
C TYR A 527 -18.92 -16.34 5.01
N LEU A 528 -20.16 -16.00 5.39
CA LEU A 528 -21.00 -16.81 6.27
C LEU A 528 -21.47 -18.05 5.52
N SER A 529 -21.98 -17.89 4.29
CA SER A 529 -22.49 -19.01 3.50
C SER A 529 -21.40 -19.97 3.05
N ILE A 530 -20.20 -19.49 2.71
CA ILE A 530 -19.04 -20.36 2.46
C ILE A 530 -18.67 -21.14 3.73
N THR A 531 -18.74 -20.52 4.92
CA THR A 531 -18.49 -21.22 6.19
C THR A 531 -19.61 -22.22 6.52
N ALA A 532 -20.86 -21.93 6.16
CA ALA A 532 -21.99 -22.85 6.30
C ALA A 532 -21.88 -24.07 5.38
N ASN A 533 -21.38 -23.88 4.15
CA ASN A 533 -21.05 -24.99 3.25
C ASN A 533 -19.81 -25.79 3.70
N TYR A 534 -18.97 -25.23 4.58
CA TYR A 534 -17.86 -25.94 5.23
C TYR A 534 -18.31 -26.74 6.47
N THR A 535 -19.26 -26.22 7.25
CA THR A 535 -19.80 -26.89 8.43
C THR A 535 -21.16 -26.34 8.85
N ASP A 536 -22.08 -27.24 9.23
CA ASP A 536 -23.39 -26.87 9.81
C ASP A 536 -23.26 -26.03 11.09
N GLN A 537 -22.12 -26.12 11.79
CA GLN A 537 -21.83 -25.38 13.02
C GLN A 537 -21.20 -23.99 12.77
N TRP A 538 -21.35 -23.42 11.57
CA TRP A 538 -20.75 -22.14 11.16
C TRP A 538 -21.09 -20.96 12.09
N GLU A 539 -22.25 -20.99 12.75
CA GLU A 539 -22.66 -19.97 13.73
C GLU A 539 -21.70 -19.90 14.93
N LYS A 540 -21.00 -20.98 15.28
CA LYS A 540 -19.96 -20.95 16.32
C LYS A 540 -18.82 -19.99 15.96
N TRP A 541 -18.55 -19.79 14.67
CA TRP A 541 -17.59 -18.79 14.17
C TRP A 541 -18.22 -17.41 13.96
N TRP A 542 -19.39 -17.36 13.34
CA TRP A 542 -20.01 -16.12 12.87
C TRP A 542 -21.00 -15.46 13.82
N LYS A 543 -21.42 -16.10 14.90
CA LYS A 543 -22.34 -15.57 15.93
C LYS A 543 -21.75 -15.69 17.34
N ASN A 544 -20.43 -15.49 17.46
CA ASN A 544 -19.66 -15.71 18.69
C ASN A 544 -18.54 -14.66 18.87
N PRO A 545 -18.88 -13.35 18.94
CA PRO A 545 -17.91 -12.25 19.07
C PRO A 545 -17.09 -12.26 20.38
N HIS A 546 -17.38 -13.18 21.30
CA HIS A 546 -16.67 -13.30 22.59
C HIS A 546 -15.51 -14.30 22.56
N GLN A 547 -15.54 -15.29 21.65
CA GLN A 547 -14.45 -16.28 21.53
C GLN A 547 -13.69 -16.19 20.21
N VAL A 548 -14.18 -15.42 19.22
CA VAL A 548 -13.65 -15.35 17.86
C VAL A 548 -13.11 -13.96 17.55
N GLU A 549 -11.87 -13.91 17.07
CA GLU A 549 -11.27 -12.73 16.46
C GLU A 549 -11.34 -12.85 14.93
N LEU A 550 -11.96 -11.88 14.26
CA LEU A 550 -12.11 -11.85 12.80
C LEU A 550 -11.11 -10.89 12.16
N TYR A 551 -10.27 -11.42 11.27
CA TYR A 551 -9.34 -10.68 10.41
C TYR A 551 -9.83 -10.73 8.96
N ASN A 552 -10.07 -9.57 8.33
CA ASN A 552 -10.43 -9.46 6.91
C ASN A 552 -9.28 -8.83 6.12
N PHE A 553 -8.79 -9.52 5.09
CA PHE A 553 -7.72 -9.07 4.18
C PHE A 553 -8.30 -8.63 2.84
N MET A 554 -7.95 -7.41 2.38
CA MET A 554 -8.47 -6.85 1.14
C MET A 554 -7.59 -5.72 0.57
N ALA A 555 -7.91 -5.27 -0.65
CA ALA A 555 -7.46 -3.98 -1.16
C ALA A 555 -8.36 -2.83 -0.67
N LYS A 556 -7.83 -1.59 -0.69
CA LYS A 556 -8.45 -0.36 -0.15
C LYS A 556 -9.86 -0.03 -0.67
N ASP A 557 -10.21 -0.47 -1.88
CA ASP A 557 -11.53 -0.29 -2.50
C ASP A 557 -12.65 -1.06 -1.79
N ASN A 558 -12.34 -2.20 -1.17
CA ASN A 558 -13.32 -3.02 -0.45
C ASN A 558 -13.62 -2.52 0.97
N VAL A 559 -12.86 -1.55 1.50
CA VAL A 559 -12.98 -1.07 2.89
C VAL A 559 -14.39 -0.58 3.25
N PRO A 560 -15.11 0.24 2.45
CA PRO A 560 -16.44 0.73 2.84
C PRO A 560 -17.46 -0.40 3.03
N PHE A 561 -17.36 -1.47 2.25
CA PHE A 561 -18.30 -2.59 2.35
C PHE A 561 -18.08 -3.40 3.64
N HIS A 562 -16.84 -3.50 4.11
CA HIS A 562 -16.47 -4.29 5.29
C HIS A 562 -16.39 -3.47 6.59
N SER A 563 -16.32 -2.14 6.51
CA SER A 563 -16.30 -1.23 7.66
C SER A 563 -17.60 -0.46 7.87
N VAL A 564 -18.50 -0.42 6.88
CA VAL A 564 -19.80 0.29 6.97
C VAL A 564 -20.95 -0.64 6.59
N VAL A 565 -21.05 -1.05 5.31
CA VAL A 565 -22.28 -1.69 4.78
C VAL A 565 -22.59 -3.03 5.46
N PHE A 566 -21.61 -3.92 5.54
CA PHE A 566 -21.78 -5.24 6.12
C PHE A 566 -21.92 -5.20 7.66
N PRO A 567 -21.08 -4.46 8.42
CA PRO A 567 -21.32 -4.25 9.84
C PRO A 567 -22.70 -3.66 10.14
N CYS A 568 -23.19 -2.66 9.38
CA CYS A 568 -24.55 -2.15 9.53
C CYS A 568 -25.62 -3.24 9.30
N SER A 569 -25.45 -4.08 8.28
CA SER A 569 -26.37 -5.18 8.01
C SER A 569 -26.43 -6.18 9.17
N LEU A 570 -25.26 -6.57 9.70
CA LEU A 570 -25.17 -7.52 10.82
C LEU A 570 -25.65 -6.92 12.16
N LEU A 571 -25.35 -5.64 12.44
CA LEU A 571 -25.86 -4.91 13.60
C LEU A 571 -27.39 -4.75 13.52
N GLY A 572 -27.92 -4.36 12.35
CA GLY A 572 -29.36 -4.22 12.12
C GLY A 572 -30.13 -5.55 12.19
N ALA A 573 -29.47 -6.68 11.90
CA ALA A 573 -30.04 -8.02 12.07
C ALA A 573 -30.14 -8.45 13.56
N GLN A 574 -29.37 -7.84 14.46
CA GLN A 574 -29.39 -8.05 15.92
C GLN A 574 -29.25 -9.52 16.38
N ASP A 575 -28.44 -10.31 15.67
CA ASP A 575 -28.31 -11.77 15.89
C ASP A 575 -26.93 -12.20 16.41
N ASN A 576 -26.34 -11.40 17.30
CA ASN A 576 -25.05 -11.65 17.96
C ASN A 576 -23.86 -11.97 17.01
N TYR A 577 -23.85 -11.36 15.81
CA TYR A 577 -22.82 -11.64 14.81
C TYR A 577 -21.40 -11.24 15.25
N THR A 578 -20.43 -12.06 14.87
CA THR A 578 -19.00 -11.76 14.90
C THR A 578 -18.68 -10.68 13.85
N LEU A 579 -18.30 -9.49 14.29
CA LEU A 579 -17.89 -8.37 13.44
C LEU A 579 -16.36 -8.31 13.32
N VAL A 580 -15.84 -7.65 12.28
CA VAL A 580 -14.38 -7.59 12.04
C VAL A 580 -13.63 -6.92 13.20
N ASN A 581 -12.62 -7.59 13.72
CA ASN A 581 -11.71 -7.09 14.75
C ASN A 581 -10.51 -6.39 14.10
N HIS A 582 -9.97 -6.94 13.01
CA HIS A 582 -8.78 -6.42 12.32
C HIS A 582 -9.05 -6.31 10.81
N LEU A 583 -9.22 -5.07 10.31
CA LEU A 583 -9.38 -4.81 8.87
C LEU A 583 -8.03 -4.49 8.23
N ILE A 584 -7.49 -5.44 7.46
CA ILE A 584 -6.17 -5.35 6.84
C ILE A 584 -6.34 -4.97 5.37
N ALA A 585 -6.27 -3.68 5.08
CA ALA A 585 -6.37 -3.14 3.72
C ALA A 585 -4.99 -2.79 3.14
N THR A 586 -4.66 -3.30 1.95
CA THR A 586 -3.46 -2.89 1.21
C THR A 586 -3.75 -1.74 0.24
N GLU A 587 -2.70 -1.00 -0.07
CA GLU A 587 -2.63 -0.14 -1.25
C GLU A 587 -2.50 -0.99 -2.53
N TYR A 588 -2.38 -0.39 -3.71
CA TYR A 588 -2.32 -1.13 -4.98
C TYR A 588 -0.90 -1.58 -5.34
N LEU A 589 -0.79 -2.74 -5.98
CA LEU A 589 0.38 -3.14 -6.75
C LEU A 589 0.16 -2.73 -8.22
N ASN A 590 1.01 -1.83 -8.70
CA ASN A 590 1.16 -1.46 -10.11
C ASN A 590 2.12 -2.44 -10.82
N TYR A 591 2.19 -2.36 -12.15
CA TYR A 591 3.03 -3.23 -12.97
C TYR A 591 3.97 -2.38 -13.84
N GLU A 592 5.27 -2.47 -13.56
CA GLU A 592 6.30 -1.54 -14.04
C GLU A 592 5.86 -0.08 -13.84
N ASP A 593 5.79 0.72 -14.90
CA ASP A 593 5.37 2.13 -14.92
C ASP A 593 3.85 2.31 -15.11
N THR A 594 3.06 1.23 -15.09
CA THR A 594 1.64 1.25 -15.49
C THR A 594 0.75 0.34 -14.64
N LYS A 595 -0.51 0.17 -15.04
CA LYS A 595 -1.49 -0.70 -14.37
C LYS A 595 -1.70 -1.99 -15.16
N PHE A 596 -1.91 -3.09 -14.44
CA PHE A 596 -2.38 -4.36 -14.99
C PHE A 596 -3.60 -4.14 -15.90
N SER A 597 -3.60 -4.74 -17.09
CA SER A 597 -4.63 -4.52 -18.09
C SER A 597 -4.79 -5.71 -19.04
N LYS A 598 -5.77 -6.56 -18.77
CA LYS A 598 -6.09 -7.74 -19.59
C LYS A 598 -6.38 -7.39 -21.05
N SER A 599 -7.07 -6.28 -21.30
CA SER A 599 -7.41 -5.81 -22.67
C SER A 599 -6.22 -5.29 -23.46
N ARG A 600 -5.10 -4.91 -22.81
CA ARG A 600 -3.86 -4.46 -23.46
C ARG A 600 -2.76 -5.54 -23.44
N GLY A 601 -3.03 -6.70 -22.81
CA GLY A 601 -2.01 -7.73 -22.57
C GLY A 601 -0.89 -7.31 -21.62
N VAL A 602 -1.14 -6.32 -20.75
CA VAL A 602 -0.12 -5.74 -19.86
C VAL A 602 -0.24 -6.35 -18.46
N GLY A 603 0.88 -6.87 -17.95
CA GLY A 603 0.98 -7.45 -16.62
C GLY A 603 0.89 -8.98 -16.60
N VAL A 604 1.41 -9.56 -15.52
CA VAL A 604 1.35 -11.00 -15.25
C VAL A 604 0.02 -11.35 -14.59
N PHE A 605 -0.69 -12.32 -15.18
CA PHE A 605 -1.90 -12.91 -14.60
C PHE A 605 -1.57 -14.26 -13.94
N GLY A 606 -2.37 -14.67 -12.96
CA GLY A 606 -2.06 -15.81 -12.09
C GLY A 606 -1.99 -17.15 -12.83
N ASP A 607 -2.75 -17.29 -13.92
CA ASP A 607 -2.71 -18.43 -14.84
C ASP A 607 -1.39 -18.49 -15.64
N MET A 608 -0.84 -17.33 -15.99
CA MET A 608 0.41 -17.19 -16.76
C MET A 608 1.67 -17.33 -15.92
N ALA A 609 1.59 -17.12 -14.60
CA ALA A 609 2.75 -17.12 -13.70
C ALA A 609 3.47 -18.49 -13.69
N LYS A 610 2.72 -19.59 -13.76
CA LYS A 610 3.26 -20.96 -13.84
C LYS A 610 4.06 -21.24 -15.12
N ASP A 611 3.70 -20.58 -16.23
CA ASP A 611 4.30 -20.79 -17.55
C ASP A 611 5.56 -19.92 -17.77
N THR A 612 6.11 -19.32 -16.69
CA THR A 612 7.35 -18.52 -16.73
C THR A 612 8.61 -19.33 -16.42
N GLY A 613 8.45 -20.55 -15.89
CA GLY A 613 9.55 -21.36 -15.34
C GLY A 613 10.07 -20.88 -13.98
N ILE A 614 9.53 -19.78 -13.43
CA ILE A 614 9.89 -19.28 -12.11
C ILE A 614 9.01 -19.96 -11.04
N PRO A 615 9.58 -20.63 -10.02
CA PRO A 615 8.82 -21.31 -8.97
C PRO A 615 7.90 -20.38 -8.19
N SER A 616 6.73 -20.88 -7.74
CA SER A 616 5.74 -20.04 -7.04
C SER A 616 6.27 -19.42 -5.74
N ASP A 617 7.18 -20.07 -5.02
CA ASP A 617 7.84 -19.49 -3.84
C ASP A 617 8.68 -18.24 -4.17
N VAL A 618 9.29 -18.14 -5.35
CA VAL A 618 10.03 -16.92 -5.77
C VAL A 618 9.06 -15.78 -6.06
N TRP A 619 7.90 -16.07 -6.66
CA TRP A 619 6.81 -15.10 -6.80
C TRP A 619 6.28 -14.64 -5.44
N ARG A 620 6.03 -15.58 -4.52
CA ARG A 620 5.57 -15.26 -3.15
C ARG A 620 6.56 -14.36 -2.44
N PHE A 621 7.85 -14.73 -2.43
CA PHE A 621 8.91 -13.93 -1.83
C PHE A 621 8.91 -12.49 -2.36
N TYR A 622 8.98 -12.32 -3.69
CA TYR A 622 9.10 -10.99 -4.27
C TYR A 622 7.86 -10.13 -4.00
N LEU A 623 6.66 -10.66 -4.21
CA LEU A 623 5.41 -9.95 -3.94
C LEU A 623 5.25 -9.57 -2.47
N LEU A 624 5.72 -10.39 -1.54
CA LEU A 624 5.72 -10.10 -0.11
C LEU A 624 6.81 -9.09 0.30
N TYR A 625 7.96 -9.09 -0.38
CA TYR A 625 9.03 -8.10 -0.21
C TYR A 625 8.59 -6.70 -0.68
N VAL A 626 7.83 -6.61 -1.77
CA VAL A 626 7.24 -5.35 -2.29
C VAL A 626 5.75 -5.17 -1.92
N ARG A 627 5.29 -5.77 -0.81
CA ARG A 627 3.89 -5.69 -0.38
C ARG A 627 3.45 -4.22 -0.18
N PRO A 628 2.37 -3.75 -0.83
CA PRO A 628 1.91 -2.36 -0.75
C PRO A 628 1.18 -2.06 0.57
N GLU A 629 1.91 -1.91 1.67
CA GLU A 629 1.33 -1.70 3.00
C GLU A 629 0.94 -0.25 3.31
N GLY A 630 1.85 0.71 3.09
CA GLY A 630 1.63 2.14 3.42
C GLY A 630 1.42 3.04 2.21
N GLN A 631 1.85 2.59 1.02
CA GLN A 631 1.73 3.29 -0.25
C GLN A 631 1.62 2.26 -1.39
N ASP A 632 1.13 2.68 -2.55
CA ASP A 632 1.17 1.87 -3.77
C ASP A 632 2.62 1.41 -4.05
N SER A 633 2.79 0.18 -4.54
CA SER A 633 4.09 -0.39 -4.92
C SER A 633 4.05 -0.82 -6.38
N ALA A 634 5.20 -1.09 -7.00
CA ALA A 634 5.28 -1.54 -8.39
C ALA A 634 6.01 -2.87 -8.50
N PHE A 635 5.44 -3.83 -9.23
CA PHE A 635 6.17 -5.02 -9.67
C PHE A 635 7.14 -4.61 -10.77
N SER A 636 8.44 -4.88 -10.63
CA SER A 636 9.40 -4.74 -11.73
C SER A 636 10.17 -6.04 -11.96
N TRP A 637 10.32 -6.42 -13.23
CA TRP A 637 11.10 -7.60 -13.61
C TRP A 637 12.58 -7.48 -13.24
N ALA A 638 13.15 -6.28 -13.38
CA ALA A 638 14.55 -6.03 -13.08
C ALA A 638 14.82 -6.12 -11.57
N ASP A 639 13.94 -5.56 -10.74
CA ASP A 639 14.07 -5.65 -9.28
C ASP A 639 13.73 -7.06 -8.76
N MET A 640 12.79 -7.79 -9.38
CA MET A 640 12.56 -9.22 -9.07
C MET A 640 13.84 -10.05 -9.28
N ALA A 641 14.52 -9.86 -10.41
CA ALA A 641 15.79 -10.53 -10.70
C ALA A 641 16.88 -10.13 -9.71
N LEU A 642 16.98 -8.83 -9.39
CA LEU A 642 17.93 -8.30 -8.41
C LEU A 642 17.71 -8.92 -7.03
N LYS A 643 16.49 -8.90 -6.49
CA LYS A 643 16.18 -9.40 -5.14
C LYS A 643 16.26 -10.93 -5.04
N ASN A 644 15.91 -11.67 -6.10
CA ASN A 644 16.22 -13.11 -6.16
C ASN A 644 17.74 -13.33 -6.05
N ASN A 645 18.53 -12.63 -6.86
CA ASN A 645 19.97 -12.88 -6.93
C ASN A 645 20.71 -12.35 -5.68
N SER A 646 20.28 -11.25 -5.07
CA SER A 646 20.90 -10.66 -3.88
C SER A 646 20.43 -11.31 -2.57
N GLU A 647 19.11 -11.37 -2.32
CA GLU A 647 18.57 -11.81 -1.03
C GLU A 647 18.33 -13.32 -0.96
N LEU A 648 17.78 -13.94 -2.02
CA LEU A 648 17.57 -15.39 -2.02
C LEU A 648 18.89 -16.12 -2.30
N LEU A 649 19.55 -15.87 -3.43
CA LEU A 649 20.73 -16.64 -3.82
C LEU A 649 21.96 -16.29 -2.98
N ASN A 650 22.38 -15.01 -2.96
CA ASN A 650 23.65 -14.60 -2.36
C ASN A 650 23.61 -14.42 -0.82
N ASN A 651 22.43 -14.22 -0.22
CA ASN A 651 22.26 -14.10 1.24
C ASN A 651 21.69 -15.39 1.84
N LEU A 652 20.37 -15.60 1.76
CA LEU A 652 19.66 -16.68 2.46
C LEU A 652 20.14 -18.09 2.03
N GLY A 653 20.14 -18.33 0.72
CA GLY A 653 20.57 -19.58 0.09
C GLY A 653 22.04 -19.85 0.33
N ASN A 654 22.92 -18.87 0.11
CA ASN A 654 24.34 -18.99 0.40
C ASN A 654 24.60 -19.41 1.85
N PHE A 655 23.91 -18.81 2.82
CA PHE A 655 24.05 -19.17 4.22
C PHE A 655 23.66 -20.63 4.49
N ILE A 656 22.43 -21.01 4.10
CA ILE A 656 21.89 -22.35 4.37
C ILE A 656 22.68 -23.43 3.62
N ASN A 657 23.00 -23.19 2.35
CA ASN A 657 23.82 -24.09 1.54
C ASN A 657 25.20 -24.31 2.17
N ARG A 658 25.87 -23.26 2.66
CA ARG A 658 27.19 -23.38 3.34
C ARG A 658 27.07 -24.12 4.65
N ALA A 659 26.08 -23.79 5.48
CA ALA A 659 25.85 -24.44 6.77
C ALA A 659 25.65 -25.96 6.61
N GLY A 660 24.77 -26.39 5.69
CA GLY A 660 24.57 -27.80 5.38
C GLY A 660 25.80 -28.45 4.74
N MET A 661 26.42 -27.81 3.74
CA MET A 661 27.60 -28.33 3.05
C MET A 661 28.76 -28.61 4.02
N PHE A 662 29.00 -27.74 5.02
CA PHE A 662 30.08 -27.96 5.98
C PHE A 662 29.83 -29.18 6.88
N VAL A 663 28.58 -29.43 7.30
CA VAL A 663 28.21 -30.66 8.03
C VAL A 663 28.45 -31.90 7.17
N THR A 664 27.96 -31.92 5.92
CA THR A 664 28.16 -33.05 4.99
C THR A 664 29.64 -33.29 4.67
N LYS A 665 30.40 -32.23 4.37
CA LYS A 665 31.76 -32.31 3.83
C LYS A 665 32.84 -32.55 4.89
N PHE A 666 32.65 -32.06 6.10
CA PHE A 666 33.70 -32.08 7.15
C PHE A 666 33.36 -32.96 8.35
N PHE A 667 32.09 -33.34 8.53
CA PHE A 667 31.60 -34.07 9.70
C PHE A 667 30.70 -35.26 9.32
N GLU A 668 30.88 -35.82 8.11
CA GLU A 668 30.20 -37.04 7.65
C GLU A 668 28.66 -36.98 7.68
N SER A 669 28.10 -35.78 7.49
CA SER A 669 26.67 -35.45 7.65
C SER A 669 26.12 -35.56 9.08
N CYS A 670 26.98 -35.66 10.10
CA CYS A 670 26.61 -35.56 11.51
C CYS A 670 26.91 -34.15 12.04
N VAL A 671 25.96 -33.54 12.75
CA VAL A 671 26.17 -32.24 13.40
C VAL A 671 27.27 -32.37 14.47
N PRO A 672 28.33 -31.53 14.45
CA PRO A 672 29.44 -31.61 15.39
C PRO A 672 29.05 -31.14 16.81
N ALA A 673 29.93 -31.43 17.77
CA ALA A 673 29.87 -30.81 19.10
C ALA A 673 30.05 -29.28 19.02
N MET A 674 29.40 -28.57 19.94
CA MET A 674 29.33 -27.10 19.96
C MET A 674 29.76 -26.58 21.34
N GLU A 675 30.95 -25.99 21.41
CA GLU A 675 31.50 -25.37 22.62
C GLU A 675 31.47 -23.85 22.48
N LEU A 676 30.37 -23.26 22.97
CA LEU A 676 30.02 -21.87 22.73
C LEU A 676 31.02 -20.89 23.36
N GLN A 677 31.68 -20.12 22.50
CA GLN A 677 32.52 -18.99 22.87
C GLN A 677 31.69 -17.69 22.98
N GLN A 678 32.32 -16.61 23.47
CA GLN A 678 31.66 -15.32 23.67
C GLN A 678 31.04 -14.77 22.37
N GLU A 679 31.71 -14.93 21.22
CA GLU A 679 31.16 -14.55 19.91
C GLU A 679 29.90 -15.37 19.53
N ASP A 680 29.84 -16.64 19.92
CA ASP A 680 28.68 -17.51 19.65
C ASP A 680 27.48 -17.06 20.48
N LYS A 681 27.70 -16.81 21.77
CA LYS A 681 26.66 -16.29 22.67
C LYS A 681 26.10 -14.94 22.17
N LYS A 682 26.94 -14.07 21.58
CA LYS A 682 26.50 -12.80 20.97
C LYS A 682 25.60 -13.07 19.76
N LEU A 683 25.99 -13.99 18.88
CA LEU A 683 25.17 -14.36 17.73
C LEU A 683 23.84 -15.00 18.14
N LEU A 684 23.83 -15.92 19.11
CA LEU A 684 22.62 -16.57 19.60
C LEU A 684 21.63 -15.54 20.17
N ALA A 685 22.11 -14.57 20.93
CA ALA A 685 21.29 -13.48 21.45
C ALA A 685 20.76 -12.54 20.36
N LEU A 686 21.57 -12.23 19.34
CA LEU A 686 21.15 -11.41 18.21
C LEU A 686 20.07 -12.12 17.36
N VAL A 687 20.25 -13.40 17.05
CA VAL A 687 19.24 -14.22 16.34
C VAL A 687 17.97 -14.38 17.17
N GLY A 688 18.10 -14.53 18.49
CA GLY A 688 16.95 -14.55 19.41
C GLY A 688 16.16 -13.23 19.41
N TRP A 689 16.84 -12.10 19.35
CA TRP A 689 16.20 -10.78 19.24
C TRP A 689 15.51 -10.57 17.88
N GLU A 690 16.18 -10.91 16.77
CA GLU A 690 15.59 -10.86 15.42
C GLU A 690 14.31 -11.73 15.31
N LEU A 691 14.32 -12.93 15.92
CA LEU A 691 13.14 -13.79 16.02
C LEU A 691 11.99 -13.14 16.83
N GLN A 692 12.31 -12.45 17.93
CA GLN A 692 11.32 -11.70 18.70
C GLN A 692 10.73 -10.55 17.89
N GLN A 693 11.54 -9.80 17.13
CA GLN A 693 11.06 -8.72 16.25
C GLN A 693 10.15 -9.25 15.14
N TYR A 694 10.55 -10.34 14.48
CA TYR A 694 9.72 -11.06 13.50
C TYR A 694 8.33 -11.42 14.07
N ILE A 695 8.28 -11.96 15.30
CA ILE A 695 7.02 -12.31 15.97
C ILE A 695 6.20 -11.06 16.29
N GLN A 696 6.80 -10.02 16.90
CA GLN A 696 6.12 -8.77 17.25
C GLN A 696 5.51 -8.06 16.03
N LEU A 697 6.16 -8.16 14.86
CA LEU A 697 5.69 -7.60 13.60
C LEU A 697 4.53 -8.41 13.00
N LEU A 698 4.63 -9.74 12.94
CA LEU A 698 3.55 -10.58 12.41
C LEU A 698 2.32 -10.66 13.33
N ASP A 699 2.47 -10.53 14.64
CA ASP A 699 1.35 -10.34 15.57
C ASP A 699 0.50 -9.10 15.19
N LYS A 700 1.11 -8.09 14.55
CA LYS A 700 0.47 -6.87 14.03
C LYS A 700 0.36 -6.82 12.50
N VAL A 701 0.47 -7.98 11.84
CA VAL A 701 0.32 -8.16 10.38
C VAL A 701 1.28 -7.28 9.53
N LYS A 702 2.46 -6.94 10.08
CA LYS A 702 3.57 -6.24 9.39
C LYS A 702 4.41 -7.20 8.56
N ILE A 703 3.74 -7.81 7.59
CA ILE A 703 4.24 -8.92 6.77
C ILE A 703 5.53 -8.55 6.02
N ARG A 704 5.60 -7.34 5.43
CA ARG A 704 6.76 -6.89 4.65
C ARG A 704 8.01 -6.73 5.51
N ASP A 705 7.87 -6.10 6.66
CA ASP A 705 9.01 -5.75 7.51
C ASP A 705 9.50 -6.98 8.28
N ALA A 706 8.60 -7.88 8.70
CA ALA A 706 8.95 -9.18 9.28
C ALA A 706 9.82 -10.04 8.34
N LEU A 707 9.59 -10.00 7.01
CA LEU A 707 10.45 -10.71 6.05
C LEU A 707 11.92 -10.23 6.10
N ARG A 708 12.17 -8.96 6.43
CA ARG A 708 13.54 -8.43 6.54
C ARG A 708 14.29 -9.04 7.71
N HIS A 709 13.64 -9.29 8.84
CA HIS A 709 14.28 -9.96 9.99
C HIS A 709 14.76 -11.39 9.65
N ILE A 710 14.05 -12.12 8.77
CA ILE A 710 14.53 -13.41 8.24
C ILE A 710 15.84 -13.21 7.44
N LEU A 711 15.88 -12.19 6.57
CA LEU A 711 17.05 -11.87 5.74
C LEU A 711 18.23 -11.31 6.56
N ASN A 712 17.97 -10.66 7.68
CA ASN A 712 18.97 -10.17 8.63
C ASN A 712 19.62 -11.34 9.38
N ILE A 713 18.83 -12.30 9.88
CA ILE A 713 19.36 -13.53 10.50
C ILE A 713 20.31 -14.27 9.55
N SER A 714 19.96 -14.41 8.26
CA SER A 714 20.87 -15.04 7.30
C SER A 714 22.10 -14.17 6.98
N ARG A 715 21.99 -12.84 7.05
CA ARG A 715 23.12 -11.92 6.86
C ARG A 715 24.12 -12.00 8.02
N HIS A 716 23.64 -12.03 9.27
CA HIS A 716 24.45 -12.30 10.46
C HIS A 716 25.09 -13.69 10.41
N GLY A 717 24.34 -14.71 9.97
CA GLY A 717 24.88 -16.06 9.76
C GLY A 717 26.00 -16.11 8.71
N ASN A 718 25.84 -15.41 7.58
CA ASN A 718 26.88 -15.25 6.56
C ASN A 718 28.13 -14.56 7.12
N GLN A 719 27.97 -13.44 7.84
CA GLN A 719 29.05 -12.69 8.47
C GLN A 719 29.81 -13.56 9.48
N TYR A 720 29.10 -14.27 10.35
CA TYR A 720 29.67 -15.19 11.33
C TYR A 720 30.49 -16.32 10.69
N ILE A 721 29.93 -17.01 9.69
CA ILE A 721 30.67 -18.02 8.91
C ILE A 721 31.92 -17.39 8.27
N GLN A 722 31.80 -16.17 7.75
CA GLN A 722 32.88 -15.53 7.00
C GLN A 722 34.04 -15.07 7.90
N LEU A 723 33.74 -14.51 9.08
CA LEU A 723 34.74 -14.12 10.08
C LEU A 723 35.46 -15.33 10.69
N ASN A 724 34.75 -16.45 10.87
CA ASN A 724 35.32 -17.63 11.52
C ASN A 724 36.03 -18.62 10.58
N GLU A 725 35.86 -18.50 9.27
CA GLU A 725 36.53 -19.33 8.25
C GLU A 725 36.62 -20.85 8.56
N PRO A 726 35.50 -21.54 8.91
CA PRO A 726 35.54 -22.94 9.34
C PRO A 726 36.17 -23.89 8.31
N TRP A 727 36.06 -23.59 7.00
CA TRP A 727 36.68 -24.35 5.91
C TRP A 727 38.22 -24.25 5.86
N LYS A 728 38.82 -23.27 6.56
CA LYS A 728 40.26 -23.20 6.85
C LYS A 728 40.56 -23.86 8.19
N LYS A 729 39.90 -23.43 9.28
CA LYS A 729 40.15 -23.91 10.65
C LYS A 729 40.02 -25.43 10.81
N ILE A 730 39.17 -26.10 10.03
CA ILE A 730 39.06 -27.57 10.01
C ILE A 730 40.33 -28.31 9.57
N LYS A 731 41.26 -27.63 8.90
CA LYS A 731 42.57 -28.15 8.47
C LYS A 731 43.69 -27.86 9.49
N GLY A 732 43.38 -27.14 10.55
CA GLY A 732 44.30 -26.76 11.61
C GLY A 732 44.43 -27.80 12.72
N GLY A 733 44.97 -27.37 13.87
CA GLY A 733 45.08 -28.19 15.08
C GLY A 733 43.73 -28.47 15.75
N ASP A 734 43.72 -29.30 16.81
CA ASP A 734 42.49 -29.75 17.46
C ASP A 734 41.58 -28.59 17.93
N THR A 735 42.16 -27.55 18.52
CA THR A 735 41.43 -26.31 18.92
C THR A 735 40.75 -25.62 17.73
N GLU A 736 41.39 -25.59 16.57
CA GLU A 736 40.82 -24.97 15.36
C GLU A 736 39.73 -25.87 14.75
N ARG A 737 39.91 -27.19 14.79
CA ARG A 737 38.91 -28.18 14.36
C ARG A 737 37.65 -28.12 15.25
N GLN A 738 37.83 -28.01 16.56
CA GLN A 738 36.75 -27.81 17.54
C GLN A 738 35.99 -26.49 17.32
N ARG A 739 36.71 -25.40 17.02
CA ARG A 739 36.11 -24.12 16.63
C ARG A 739 35.32 -24.24 15.33
N ALA A 740 35.89 -24.88 14.30
CA ALA A 740 35.20 -25.13 13.03
C ALA A 740 33.93 -25.99 13.21
N GLY A 741 33.98 -26.98 14.12
CA GLY A 741 32.82 -27.76 14.55
C GLY A 741 31.73 -26.87 15.15
N THR A 742 32.07 -26.09 16.17
CA THR A 742 31.11 -25.19 16.85
C THR A 742 30.45 -24.21 15.87
N VAL A 743 31.24 -23.57 14.99
CA VAL A 743 30.74 -22.65 13.96
C VAL A 743 29.76 -23.35 13.01
N THR A 744 30.09 -24.57 12.60
CA THR A 744 29.25 -25.38 11.70
C THR A 744 27.94 -25.80 12.38
N GLY A 745 28.00 -26.29 13.63
CA GLY A 745 26.84 -26.71 14.40
C GLY A 745 25.87 -25.57 14.75
N VAL A 746 26.40 -24.40 15.12
CA VAL A 746 25.58 -23.19 15.33
C VAL A 746 24.93 -22.74 14.03
N SER A 747 25.69 -22.72 12.91
CA SER A 747 25.17 -22.27 11.62
C SER A 747 24.03 -23.15 11.09
N VAL A 748 24.14 -24.48 11.20
CA VAL A 748 23.08 -25.39 10.72
C VAL A 748 21.82 -25.32 11.58
N ASN A 749 21.95 -24.96 12.86
CA ASN A 749 20.81 -24.66 13.74
C ASN A 749 20.12 -23.32 13.39
N ILE A 750 20.86 -22.28 13.02
CA ILE A 750 20.26 -21.05 12.46
C ILE A 750 19.51 -21.36 11.15
N ALA A 751 20.08 -22.21 10.28
CA ALA A 751 19.40 -22.67 9.07
C ALA A 751 18.10 -23.44 9.37
N CYS A 752 18.07 -24.24 10.44
CA CYS A 752 16.86 -24.89 10.95
C CYS A 752 15.80 -23.85 11.38
N LEU A 753 16.18 -22.83 12.16
CA LEU A 753 15.27 -21.74 12.55
C LEU A 753 14.71 -20.98 11.33
N LEU A 754 15.58 -20.61 10.38
CA LEU A 754 15.18 -19.94 9.13
C LEU A 754 14.15 -20.77 8.35
N SER A 755 14.26 -22.11 8.37
CA SER A 755 13.26 -23.00 7.76
C SER A 755 11.88 -22.90 8.41
N VAL A 756 11.78 -22.58 9.71
CA VAL A 756 10.48 -22.40 10.38
C VAL A 756 9.93 -21.00 10.12
N MET A 757 10.77 -19.96 10.25
CA MET A 757 10.36 -18.56 9.99
C MET A 757 9.95 -18.33 8.53
N MET A 758 10.52 -19.07 7.58
CA MET A 758 10.21 -18.95 6.16
C MET A 758 8.93 -19.68 5.73
N LEU A 759 8.38 -20.60 6.55
CA LEU A 759 7.18 -21.38 6.19
C LEU A 759 5.95 -20.53 5.79
N PRO A 760 5.65 -19.37 6.42
CA PRO A 760 4.57 -18.50 5.96
C PRO A 760 4.81 -17.89 4.58
N TYR A 761 6.06 -17.65 4.21
CA TYR A 761 6.45 -16.88 3.02
C TYR A 761 6.75 -17.76 1.81
N MET A 762 7.64 -18.76 1.97
CA MET A 762 8.08 -19.69 0.93
C MET A 762 7.90 -21.14 1.43
N PRO A 763 6.65 -21.64 1.48
CA PRO A 763 6.35 -22.91 2.13
C PRO A 763 7.10 -24.12 1.57
N THR A 764 7.27 -24.23 0.25
CA THR A 764 8.01 -25.34 -0.39
C THR A 764 9.49 -25.30 -0.05
N VAL A 765 10.14 -24.14 -0.18
CA VAL A 765 11.55 -23.94 0.20
C VAL A 765 11.76 -24.23 1.68
N SER A 766 10.83 -23.82 2.53
CA SER A 766 10.85 -24.14 3.97
C SER A 766 10.86 -25.65 4.23
N GLN A 767 10.08 -26.42 3.46
CA GLN A 767 10.03 -27.87 3.57
C GLN A 767 11.32 -28.49 3.03
N THR A 768 11.79 -28.04 1.86
CA THR A 768 13.08 -28.48 1.29
C THR A 768 14.23 -28.30 2.28
N ILE A 769 14.32 -27.17 2.98
CA ILE A 769 15.35 -26.97 4.01
C ILE A 769 15.20 -28.00 5.15
N ARG A 770 13.99 -28.21 5.67
CA ARG A 770 13.75 -29.21 6.73
C ARG A 770 14.11 -30.62 6.28
N ASP A 771 13.78 -31.01 5.06
CA ASP A 771 14.10 -32.32 4.49
C ASP A 771 15.62 -32.50 4.33
N GLN A 772 16.32 -31.49 3.78
CA GLN A 772 17.79 -31.51 3.67
C GLN A 772 18.48 -31.58 5.03
N LEU A 773 17.95 -30.92 6.05
CA LEU A 773 18.49 -30.94 7.42
C LEU A 773 18.00 -32.15 8.25
N ASN A 774 17.07 -32.96 7.72
CA ASN A 774 16.35 -33.99 8.47
C ASN A 774 15.80 -33.42 9.80
N ALA A 775 15.21 -32.23 9.75
CA ALA A 775 14.85 -31.45 10.92
C ALA A 775 13.70 -32.08 11.71
N PRO A 776 13.80 -32.26 13.04
CA PRO A 776 12.71 -32.82 13.84
C PRO A 776 11.43 -31.98 13.73
N GLN A 777 10.27 -32.62 13.52
CA GLN A 777 8.98 -31.92 13.37
C GLN A 777 8.64 -30.99 14.55
N SER A 778 9.17 -31.28 15.75
CA SER A 778 9.04 -30.44 16.94
C SER A 778 9.67 -29.04 16.81
N CYS A 779 10.60 -28.80 15.87
CA CYS A 779 11.16 -27.46 15.65
C CYS A 779 10.07 -26.44 15.26
N VAL A 780 9.17 -26.85 14.36
CA VAL A 780 8.02 -26.08 13.88
C VAL A 780 7.07 -25.73 15.04
N ASN A 781 6.86 -26.67 15.95
CA ASN A 781 5.97 -26.53 17.09
C ASN A 781 6.58 -25.76 18.27
N THR A 782 7.89 -25.53 18.30
CA THR A 782 8.60 -24.98 19.48
C THR A 782 9.11 -23.55 19.26
N MET A 783 9.78 -23.29 18.13
CA MET A 783 10.59 -22.07 17.99
C MET A 783 9.78 -20.76 17.97
N LEU A 784 8.53 -20.79 17.51
CA LEU A 784 7.67 -19.59 17.41
C LEU A 784 6.65 -19.48 18.55
N GLN A 785 6.70 -20.38 19.54
CA GLN A 785 5.79 -20.32 20.70
C GLN A 785 6.16 -19.18 21.65
N GLY A 786 5.17 -18.63 22.35
CA GLY A 786 5.36 -17.49 23.24
C GLY A 786 5.93 -16.29 22.49
N THR A 787 7.05 -15.73 22.98
CA THR A 787 7.81 -14.64 22.35
C THR A 787 8.81 -15.13 21.29
N GLY A 788 8.85 -16.42 20.99
CA GLY A 788 9.89 -17.06 20.20
C GLY A 788 11.08 -17.50 21.05
N THR A 789 11.62 -18.67 20.73
CA THR A 789 12.72 -19.30 21.50
C THR A 789 13.70 -19.94 20.52
N PHE A 790 14.91 -19.40 20.41
CA PHE A 790 15.96 -20.03 19.60
C PHE A 790 16.72 -21.08 20.43
N VAL A 791 16.56 -22.35 20.06
CA VAL A 791 17.11 -23.51 20.79
C VAL A 791 18.02 -24.35 19.90
N CYS A 792 18.90 -25.15 20.52
CA CYS A 792 19.67 -26.18 19.84
C CYS A 792 18.73 -27.30 19.35
N SER A 793 18.25 -27.17 18.11
CA SER A 793 17.31 -28.07 17.46
C SER A 793 17.93 -29.29 16.79
N LEU A 794 19.17 -29.16 16.34
CA LEU A 794 19.98 -30.22 15.76
C LEU A 794 21.16 -30.40 16.72
N SER A 795 21.04 -31.37 17.62
CA SER A 795 22.07 -31.65 18.62
C SER A 795 23.31 -32.28 17.98
N ALA A 796 24.43 -32.28 18.71
CA ALA A 796 25.61 -33.04 18.30
C ALA A 796 25.24 -34.51 18.04
N GLY A 797 25.76 -35.08 16.94
CA GLY A 797 25.42 -36.42 16.45
C GLY A 797 24.15 -36.51 15.61
N HIS A 798 23.32 -35.45 15.50
CA HIS A 798 22.17 -35.44 14.59
C HIS A 798 22.63 -35.63 13.14
N ARG A 799 22.03 -36.57 12.40
CA ARG A 799 22.38 -36.84 11.00
C ARG A 799 21.45 -36.09 10.05
N ILE A 800 22.01 -35.15 9.30
CA ILE A 800 21.30 -34.41 8.25
C ILE A 800 21.13 -35.27 6.98
N GLY A 801 20.22 -34.85 6.10
CA GLY A 801 20.00 -35.46 4.80
C GLY A 801 20.97 -34.96 3.72
N THR A 802 20.58 -35.14 2.46
CA THR A 802 21.37 -34.70 1.30
C THR A 802 21.12 -33.22 1.00
N VAL A 803 22.15 -32.39 1.14
CA VAL A 803 22.07 -30.96 0.85
C VAL A 803 22.12 -30.64 -0.65
N SER A 804 21.35 -29.66 -1.10
CA SER A 804 21.34 -29.20 -2.50
C SER A 804 21.00 -27.71 -2.62
N PRO A 805 21.45 -27.00 -3.68
CA PRO A 805 21.22 -25.56 -3.81
C PRO A 805 19.73 -25.19 -3.84
N LEU A 806 19.29 -24.37 -2.88
CA LEU A 806 17.88 -23.99 -2.72
C LEU A 806 17.31 -23.09 -3.84
N PHE A 807 18.14 -22.23 -4.42
CA PHE A 807 17.71 -21.20 -5.37
C PHE A 807 18.55 -21.25 -6.64
N GLN A 808 17.92 -20.87 -7.75
CA GLN A 808 18.57 -20.65 -9.03
C GLN A 808 18.71 -19.15 -9.30
N LYS A 809 19.74 -18.78 -10.05
CA LYS A 809 19.93 -17.41 -10.52
C LYS A 809 18.87 -17.09 -11.58
N LEU A 810 18.24 -15.92 -11.48
CA LEU A 810 17.42 -15.38 -12.56
C LEU A 810 18.34 -14.65 -13.54
N GLU A 811 18.39 -15.15 -14.78
CA GLU A 811 19.27 -14.63 -15.83
C GLU A 811 18.66 -13.45 -16.57
N VAL A 812 19.50 -12.49 -16.97
CA VAL A 812 19.06 -11.23 -17.59
C VAL A 812 18.24 -11.49 -18.87
N ASP A 813 18.70 -12.41 -19.72
CA ASP A 813 18.02 -12.74 -20.98
C ASP A 813 16.63 -13.39 -20.75
N GLN A 814 16.50 -14.24 -19.72
CA GLN A 814 15.22 -14.82 -19.32
C GLN A 814 14.26 -13.71 -18.86
N ILE A 815 14.77 -12.77 -18.07
CA ILE A 815 13.99 -11.70 -17.45
C ILE A 815 13.54 -10.66 -18.49
N GLU A 816 14.40 -10.26 -19.42
CA GLU A 816 14.03 -9.37 -20.53
C GLU A 816 13.04 -10.05 -21.50
N ALA A 817 13.18 -11.36 -21.76
CA ALA A 817 12.20 -12.11 -22.54
C ALA A 817 10.81 -12.15 -21.86
N LEU A 818 10.76 -12.36 -20.54
CA LEU A 818 9.51 -12.32 -19.77
C LEU A 818 8.93 -10.90 -19.70
N LYS A 819 9.76 -9.88 -19.45
CA LYS A 819 9.37 -8.47 -19.47
C LYS A 819 8.73 -8.07 -20.80
N LYS A 820 9.34 -8.47 -21.93
CA LYS A 820 8.77 -8.27 -23.27
C LYS A 820 7.46 -9.03 -23.47
N LYS A 821 7.36 -10.29 -23.00
CA LYS A 821 6.13 -11.11 -23.08
C LYS A 821 4.93 -10.48 -22.37
N PHE A 822 5.15 -9.81 -21.24
CA PHE A 822 4.09 -9.24 -20.39
C PHE A 822 4.00 -7.70 -20.41
N GLY A 823 4.80 -7.03 -21.25
CA GLY A 823 4.79 -5.56 -21.43
C GLY A 823 3.63 -5.03 -22.30
N GLY A 824 2.73 -5.90 -22.75
CA GLY A 824 1.65 -5.56 -23.68
C GLY A 824 2.04 -5.71 -25.15
N GLN A 825 1.03 -5.62 -26.03
CA GLN A 825 1.29 -5.57 -27.47
C GLN A 825 1.94 -4.23 -27.83
N GLN A 826 3.24 -4.26 -28.11
CA GLN A 826 3.86 -3.20 -28.91
C GLN A 826 3.15 -3.16 -30.25
N THR A 827 2.40 -2.09 -30.53
CA THR A 827 2.00 -1.77 -31.91
C THR A 827 3.27 -1.50 -32.70
N ALA A 828 3.78 -2.55 -33.33
CA ALA A 828 4.87 -2.43 -34.29
C ALA A 828 4.40 -1.48 -35.39
N THR A 829 5.14 -0.39 -35.59
CA THR A 829 4.91 0.59 -36.66
C THR A 829 5.23 -0.06 -38.00
N GLN A 830 4.36 -0.95 -38.47
CA GLN A 830 4.47 -1.57 -39.79
C GLN A 830 3.89 -0.64 -40.83
N SER A 831 4.80 0.03 -41.55
CA SER A 831 4.53 0.60 -42.86
C SER A 831 4.18 -0.52 -43.86
N ALA A 832 2.89 -0.76 -44.08
CA ALA A 832 2.37 -1.53 -45.21
C ALA A 832 1.08 -0.85 -45.70
N GLY A 833 1.07 -0.41 -46.95
CA GLY A 833 0.01 0.45 -47.47
C GLY A 833 -1.26 -0.29 -47.86
N SER A 834 -2.39 0.39 -47.74
CA SER A 834 -3.64 0.07 -48.45
C SER A 834 -4.19 1.35 -49.07
N THR A 835 -4.57 1.27 -50.35
CA THR A 835 -5.07 2.38 -51.16
C THR A 835 -6.50 2.80 -50.78
N PRO A 836 -6.90 4.06 -51.04
CA PRO A 836 -8.18 4.61 -50.59
C PRO A 836 -9.35 4.32 -51.56
N PRO A 837 -10.57 4.05 -51.06
CA PRO A 837 -11.80 4.10 -51.86
C PRO A 837 -12.34 5.54 -51.98
N ALA A 838 -12.81 5.86 -53.19
CA ALA A 838 -13.27 7.16 -53.68
C ALA A 838 -14.42 7.85 -52.92
N THR A 839 -14.49 9.18 -53.07
CA THR A 839 -15.57 10.08 -52.61
C THR A 839 -16.21 10.87 -53.76
N VAL A 840 -17.54 10.91 -53.87
CA VAL A 840 -18.31 11.86 -54.71
C VAL A 840 -19.77 11.92 -54.19
N PRO A 841 -20.53 13.04 -54.29
CA PRO A 841 -20.21 14.40 -53.86
C PRO A 841 -21.30 15.04 -52.95
N ALA A 842 -21.01 16.22 -52.40
CA ALA A 842 -22.02 17.20 -51.95
C ALA A 842 -21.68 18.60 -52.52
N PRO A 843 -22.66 19.44 -52.92
CA PRO A 843 -22.39 20.65 -53.70
C PRO A 843 -22.17 21.96 -52.88
N ALA A 844 -21.21 22.76 -53.38
CA ALA A 844 -21.16 24.24 -53.45
C ALA A 844 -21.25 25.14 -52.18
N ALA A 845 -20.06 25.64 -51.76
CA ALA A 845 -19.58 27.05 -51.68
C ALA A 845 -20.46 28.21 -51.10
N PRO A 846 -19.89 29.39 -50.70
CA PRO A 846 -18.48 29.87 -50.68
C PRO A 846 -17.94 30.12 -49.24
N ALA A 847 -16.64 30.00 -48.90
CA ALA A 847 -15.39 30.64 -49.37
C ALA A 847 -15.10 32.06 -48.82
N VAL A 848 -14.16 32.14 -47.83
CA VAL A 848 -13.22 33.26 -47.58
C VAL A 848 -11.90 32.64 -47.09
N GLU A 849 -10.77 33.20 -47.53
CA GLU A 849 -9.40 32.66 -47.36
C GLU A 849 -8.69 33.09 -46.06
N VAL A 850 -7.81 32.23 -45.53
CA VAL A 850 -6.55 32.64 -44.88
C VAL A 850 -5.46 31.60 -45.22
N ALA A 851 -4.23 32.07 -45.54
CA ALA A 851 -3.16 31.28 -46.13
C ALA A 851 -2.40 30.32 -45.16
N ALA A 852 -1.67 29.36 -45.74
CA ALA A 852 -0.90 28.33 -45.03
C ALA A 852 0.59 28.28 -45.42
N VAL A 853 1.48 28.02 -44.44
CA VAL A 853 2.90 27.57 -44.52
C VAL A 853 3.38 27.26 -43.08
N ILE A 854 4.37 26.39 -42.75
CA ILE A 854 5.28 25.47 -43.49
C ILE A 854 5.22 24.08 -42.79
N GLY A 855 5.57 22.97 -43.46
CA GLY A 855 5.69 21.62 -42.88
C GLY A 855 7.14 21.13 -42.64
N ALA A 856 7.28 19.93 -42.05
CA ALA A 856 8.56 19.28 -41.74
C ALA A 856 9.27 18.66 -42.97
N ASP A 857 10.59 18.48 -42.89
CA ASP A 857 11.45 17.90 -43.95
C ASP A 857 12.04 16.53 -43.50
N PRO A 858 11.48 15.41 -43.97
CA PRO A 858 11.86 14.07 -43.50
C PRO A 858 13.29 13.66 -43.87
N GLU A 859 13.79 14.06 -45.04
CA GLU A 859 15.11 13.62 -45.52
C GLU A 859 16.22 14.36 -44.78
N LYS A 860 16.00 15.66 -44.51
CA LYS A 860 16.89 16.46 -43.65
C LYS A 860 16.93 15.96 -42.21
N ALA A 861 15.80 15.54 -41.64
CA ALA A 861 15.76 14.92 -40.31
C ALA A 861 16.56 13.60 -40.26
N LYS A 862 16.48 12.77 -41.31
CA LYS A 862 17.23 11.52 -41.42
C LYS A 862 18.75 11.76 -41.50
N GLN A 863 19.20 12.72 -42.30
CA GLN A 863 20.61 13.11 -42.38
C GLN A 863 21.14 13.68 -41.05
N LEU A 864 20.37 14.55 -40.40
CA LEU A 864 20.74 15.11 -39.09
C LEU A 864 20.77 14.04 -37.99
N THR A 865 19.93 13.01 -38.06
CA THR A 865 19.97 11.87 -37.12
C THR A 865 21.29 11.11 -37.21
N LEU A 866 21.79 10.84 -38.42
CA LEU A 866 23.09 10.20 -38.64
C LEU A 866 24.24 11.07 -38.12
N ALA A 867 24.24 12.38 -38.43
CA ALA A 867 25.24 13.32 -37.95
C ALA A 867 25.27 13.45 -36.41
N VAL A 868 24.09 13.41 -35.75
CA VAL A 868 23.99 13.39 -34.28
C VAL A 868 24.57 12.10 -33.69
N ALA A 869 24.40 10.95 -34.35
CA ALA A 869 24.96 9.67 -33.90
C ALA A 869 26.49 9.67 -34.01
N GLU A 870 27.03 10.04 -35.17
CA GLU A 870 28.49 10.08 -35.44
C GLU A 870 29.21 11.07 -34.51
N GLN A 871 28.69 12.29 -34.37
CA GLN A 871 29.23 13.28 -33.43
C GLN A 871 29.08 12.82 -31.96
N GLY A 872 28.08 11.98 -31.66
CA GLY A 872 27.87 11.36 -30.36
C GLY A 872 28.89 10.28 -30.00
N GLU A 873 29.37 9.51 -30.99
CA GLU A 873 30.51 8.58 -30.80
C GLU A 873 31.82 9.34 -30.62
N LYS A 874 32.10 10.34 -31.45
CA LYS A 874 33.31 11.17 -31.35
C LYS A 874 33.48 11.82 -29.96
N VAL A 875 32.37 12.27 -29.35
CA VAL A 875 32.35 12.78 -27.98
C VAL A 875 32.59 11.68 -26.93
N ARG A 876 32.18 10.43 -27.18
CA ARG A 876 32.45 9.28 -26.30
C ARG A 876 33.90 8.82 -26.38
N GLU A 877 34.46 8.71 -27.58
CA GLU A 877 35.87 8.38 -27.80
C GLU A 877 36.81 9.39 -27.12
N LEU A 878 36.59 10.69 -27.33
CA LEU A 878 37.41 11.74 -26.69
C LEU A 878 37.32 11.71 -25.16
N LYS A 879 36.18 11.30 -24.59
CA LYS A 879 36.03 11.09 -23.13
C LYS A 879 36.75 9.83 -22.66
N ALA A 880 36.67 8.73 -23.42
CA ALA A 880 37.36 7.47 -23.11
C ALA A 880 38.89 7.64 -23.15
N GLN A 881 39.40 8.39 -24.13
CA GLN A 881 40.81 8.75 -24.28
C GLN A 881 41.30 9.83 -23.29
N LYS A 882 40.42 10.33 -22.40
CA LYS A 882 40.72 11.41 -21.43
C LYS A 882 41.30 12.68 -22.10
N ALA A 883 40.84 13.01 -23.30
CA ALA A 883 41.27 14.20 -24.03
C ALA A 883 40.98 15.49 -23.25
N GLU A 884 41.63 16.60 -23.64
CA GLU A 884 41.49 17.86 -22.92
C GLU A 884 40.03 18.32 -22.81
N LYS A 885 39.68 18.85 -21.63
CA LYS A 885 38.33 19.29 -21.29
C LYS A 885 37.81 20.39 -22.24
N ALA A 886 38.70 21.20 -22.81
CA ALA A 886 38.37 22.19 -23.83
C ALA A 886 37.89 21.52 -25.14
N ALA A 887 38.66 20.55 -25.66
CA ALA A 887 38.31 19.80 -26.87
C ALA A 887 36.99 19.02 -26.71
N ILE A 888 36.80 18.32 -25.59
CA ILE A 888 35.54 17.62 -25.29
C ILE A 888 34.36 18.61 -25.23
N THR A 889 34.57 19.81 -24.66
CA THR A 889 33.51 20.83 -24.56
C THR A 889 33.13 21.39 -25.95
N ALA A 890 34.10 21.59 -26.84
CA ALA A 890 33.85 22.04 -28.22
C ALA A 890 33.05 21.01 -29.03
N GLU A 891 33.41 19.73 -28.97
CA GLU A 891 32.69 18.67 -29.70
C GLU A 891 31.29 18.39 -29.12
N VAL A 892 31.10 18.58 -27.80
CA VAL A 892 29.77 18.55 -27.15
C VAL A 892 28.89 19.72 -27.61
N ALA A 893 29.45 20.92 -27.83
CA ALA A 893 28.69 22.06 -28.34
C ALA A 893 28.14 21.79 -29.75
N LYS A 894 28.97 21.21 -30.64
CA LYS A 894 28.54 20.76 -31.98
C LYS A 894 27.42 19.71 -31.92
N LEU A 895 27.53 18.74 -31.00
CA LEU A 895 26.50 17.71 -30.80
C LEU A 895 25.16 18.31 -30.35
N LEU A 896 25.18 19.33 -29.49
CA LEU A 896 23.98 20.02 -29.02
C LEU A 896 23.34 20.85 -30.14
N ASP A 897 24.13 21.50 -31.00
CA ASP A 897 23.60 22.25 -32.14
C ASP A 897 22.97 21.32 -33.20
N LEU A 898 23.63 20.21 -33.54
CA LEU A 898 23.05 19.18 -34.44
C LEU A 898 21.72 18.62 -33.90
N LYS A 899 21.61 18.40 -32.58
CA LYS A 899 20.34 17.99 -31.95
C LYS A 899 19.26 19.08 -32.01
N LYS A 900 19.63 20.35 -31.92
CA LYS A 900 18.72 21.49 -32.08
C LYS A 900 18.21 21.61 -33.52
N GLN A 901 19.09 21.42 -34.51
CA GLN A 901 18.73 21.37 -35.92
C GLN A 901 17.81 20.18 -36.23
N LEU A 902 18.09 19.00 -35.65
CA LEU A 902 17.24 17.82 -35.79
C LEU A 902 15.82 18.06 -35.24
N ALA A 903 15.70 18.62 -34.03
CA ALA A 903 14.40 18.94 -33.45
C ALA A 903 13.57 19.89 -34.35
N LEU A 904 14.22 20.92 -34.92
CA LEU A 904 13.60 21.83 -35.88
C LEU A 904 13.17 21.13 -37.18
N ALA A 905 13.99 20.21 -37.72
CA ALA A 905 13.65 19.44 -38.92
C ALA A 905 12.48 18.45 -38.69
N GLU A 906 12.36 17.91 -37.47
CA GLU A 906 11.24 17.07 -37.02
C GLU A 906 9.98 17.86 -36.62
N GLY A 907 9.97 19.19 -36.74
CA GLY A 907 8.84 20.04 -36.35
C GLY A 907 8.62 20.18 -34.84
N LYS A 908 9.61 19.83 -34.00
CA LYS A 908 9.56 19.92 -32.54
C LYS A 908 10.22 21.22 -32.07
N SER A 909 9.58 21.92 -31.13
CA SER A 909 10.18 23.12 -30.51
C SER A 909 11.46 22.74 -29.74
N PRO A 910 12.63 23.34 -30.03
CA PRO A 910 13.86 23.00 -29.35
C PRO A 910 13.88 23.54 -27.91
N ALA A 911 14.05 22.65 -26.93
CA ALA A 911 14.18 23.02 -25.52
C ALA A 911 15.42 23.90 -25.26
N PRO A 912 15.36 24.85 -24.30
CA PRO A 912 16.49 25.71 -23.97
C PRO A 912 17.64 24.93 -23.32
N ALA A 913 18.88 25.30 -23.64
CA ALA A 913 20.07 24.60 -23.15
C ALA A 913 20.36 24.94 -21.67
N PRO A 914 20.79 23.96 -20.84
CA PRO A 914 21.06 24.20 -19.42
C PRO A 914 22.33 25.04 -19.23
N GLN A 915 22.20 26.15 -18.49
CA GLN A 915 23.34 26.96 -18.09
C GLN A 915 24.20 26.22 -17.05
N LYS A 916 25.51 26.14 -17.28
CA LYS A 916 26.46 25.51 -16.35
C LYS A 916 26.81 26.44 -15.18
N GLY A 917 26.17 26.24 -14.04
CA GLY A 917 26.70 26.69 -12.74
C GLY A 917 28.05 26.00 -12.45
N LYS A 918 29.03 26.75 -11.95
CA LYS A 918 30.34 26.20 -11.55
C LYS A 918 30.22 25.43 -10.23
N LYS A 919 30.97 24.34 -10.09
CA LYS A 919 31.17 23.64 -8.81
C LYS A 919 31.63 24.60 -7.71
N LYS A 920 30.98 24.53 -6.55
CA LYS A 920 31.63 24.17 -5.30
C LYS A 920 30.84 23.04 -4.66
#